data_AF-A0A094H4L9-F1
#
_entry.id   AF-A0A094H4L9-F1
#
_cell.length_a   1.000
_cell.length_b   1.000
_cell.length_c   1.000
_cell.angle_alpha   90.00
_cell.angle_beta   90.00
_cell.angle_gamma   90.00
#
_symmetry.space_group_name_H-M   'P 1'
#
loop_
_entity.id
_entity.type
_entity.pdbx_description
1 polymer ?
#
loop_
_entity_poly.entity_id
_entity_poly.type
_entity_poly.pdbx_seq_one_letter_code
_entity_poly.pdbx_strand_id
1 'polypeptide(L)'
;MPHVDEMALAATDDLLASSNGASTRAPTEKEVDIEAPLDHPATDPEALAIPVRSVQGFTWALVVFAITGSTFLYALDNTIVADIGINVVSTLGEIEKLPWLGTAFTLSSMSTILVWSKVYTLWDAKPLYFISSVVFEIGSALCGAAPTMNAMIVGRAIAGLGASGVYIGSLTLISVNTSEQERPKYMSYTGLSWGAGFVLGPVIGGAFAESDATWRWAFYINLVIFGIFGPIIIFMVPSWDPKKGQQISFTARGTKMDWLGAVLEIGASVSGVMAISFGGTIYLWGSGETIGLFVTSAVLFVLLGLQQTYCILTTEDDRIFPVQFMMNKDMLLLWLITASIAGSVLVPIYYIPIFFQLVHGDGPIDAAVRLLPIIITYVFMVMLGGVVVSKTGHWWPWFFAGGILATIGEALLYADVNITTSQSKIYGYSSLVGVGAGAVGQLFYSVAQFKVKAHDIPSTIGFICMAQYVGLTVALCVSGSVFLNVAQKTVAALLPPGTPLETVRAMIQGTDKQSILAQTIEVQQRIMVVVVDAIKNTYITNETKVLEVKVCNGSGSGRRSDTRPMTLILSRNGWYWINVTHVNMSSSQLDLDTDFCFDADLFSYQQDEFYMHLDQLEVPESAEVDPKAGSRVSLACIPCRTRHIKCDARTPSCSKCQSDNRTCSYTKSRRGGQRSKGRRKKAALDPHWPEGLDLHDPLQYQSANIAVPALFSNGTTPETSEASSGLSSFHDRDYSTMQFLDSYYTYFHDAHPITLPRGYLISRLQSNPVSLEQVEHVMEYIGSLYTPHIPSEYLRHKVSVELSAANLPMTGFSVQALMLFALATHCCNNFEESRVLLDRAITMALEIKMQSRSFAQENGEGNAVLEESWRRTWWLLFIMDGTFAGVMHETSFRLSNIPTDVDLPCEEREYAEGNIPAPKSLLEYETREFSDEEIAFSSFTYLIDGARIIGAVLPTISQAGEPSDHAATAANAKLVSWVVHLPESKKQIIHESGKMDEVNFQAHMLINLLVLYLHRPRSRLAYSGVEGSSKCTVTPSSEQMTRMRQKAYALHTNKTLSCLETLLGMMALPTPILKHTPLIICGVAMAIMGQMAACNLVLESNKAAEGRERIRLGIGALKEFTEVWPLGRRTNLEMKAIGRELLNITNANGIGTTTETLLDHEDEFRTVTATLT
;
A
#
# COMPACT_ATOMS: atom_id res chain seq x y z
N MET A 1 -4.70 -37.04 -47.15
CA MET A 1 -3.74 -36.43 -48.10
C MET A 1 -3.95 -37.06 -49.47
N PRO A 2 -3.78 -36.31 -50.58
CA PRO A 2 -4.22 -34.94 -50.86
C PRO A 2 -5.41 -35.01 -51.87
N HIS A 3 -5.83 -34.07 -52.72
CA HIS A 3 -5.45 -32.68 -53.06
C HIS A 3 -6.73 -31.82 -53.15
N VAL A 4 -6.59 -30.51 -53.36
CA VAL A 4 -7.66 -29.58 -53.81
C VAL A 4 -7.03 -28.67 -54.88
N ASP A 5 -7.71 -28.47 -56.02
CA ASP A 5 -7.27 -27.55 -57.09
C ASP A 5 -8.41 -26.59 -57.51
N GLU A 6 -8.18 -25.31 -57.22
CA GLU A 6 -8.35 -24.08 -58.02
C GLU A 6 -9.39 -23.83 -59.15
N MET A 7 -9.80 -22.54 -59.20
CA MET A 7 -10.19 -21.69 -60.36
C MET A 7 -11.56 -21.93 -61.06
N ALA A 8 -12.25 -20.93 -61.66
CA ALA A 8 -12.21 -19.45 -61.58
C ALA A 8 -13.40 -18.82 -62.38
N LEU A 9 -13.45 -17.47 -62.42
CA LEU A 9 -14.15 -16.56 -63.36
C LEU A 9 -15.60 -16.06 -63.09
N ALA A 10 -15.63 -14.79 -62.69
CA ALA A 10 -16.20 -13.63 -63.42
C ALA A 10 -17.71 -13.29 -63.33
N ALA A 11 -17.95 -11.98 -63.32
CA ALA A 11 -19.23 -11.30 -63.11
C ALA A 11 -19.86 -10.78 -64.41
N THR A 12 -21.16 -10.44 -64.38
CA THR A 12 -21.69 -9.09 -64.67
C THR A 12 -23.16 -8.98 -64.26
N ASP A 13 -23.62 -7.75 -64.00
CA ASP A 13 -24.96 -7.36 -63.55
C ASP A 13 -26.10 -7.66 -64.55
N ASP A 14 -27.36 -7.73 -64.08
CA ASP A 14 -28.30 -6.61 -64.27
C ASP A 14 -29.59 -6.70 -63.43
N LEU A 15 -30.27 -5.56 -63.27
CA LEU A 15 -31.49 -5.37 -62.45
C LEU A 15 -32.80 -5.72 -63.17
N LEU A 16 -33.87 -6.09 -62.43
CA LEU A 16 -35.15 -5.32 -62.35
C LEU A 16 -36.34 -6.02 -61.66
N ALA A 17 -36.93 -5.30 -60.71
CA ALA A 17 -38.38 -5.06 -60.47
C ALA A 17 -39.43 -6.21 -60.32
N SER A 18 -39.88 -6.38 -59.06
CA SER A 18 -41.29 -6.41 -58.58
C SER A 18 -42.39 -7.24 -59.26
N SER A 19 -43.19 -7.98 -58.47
CA SER A 19 -44.64 -7.71 -58.31
C SER A 19 -45.36 -8.56 -57.23
N ASN A 20 -46.23 -7.89 -56.47
CA ASN A 20 -47.55 -8.26 -55.91
C ASN A 20 -47.84 -9.65 -55.28
N GLY A 21 -48.49 -9.62 -54.10
CA GLY A 21 -49.20 -10.77 -53.52
C GLY A 21 -49.86 -10.50 -52.16
N ALA A 22 -50.98 -9.78 -52.12
CA ALA A 22 -51.77 -9.54 -50.91
C ALA A 22 -53.11 -10.29 -50.93
N SER A 23 -53.60 -10.83 -49.79
CA SER A 23 -55.06 -10.98 -49.53
C SER A 23 -55.42 -11.40 -48.08
N THR A 24 -56.24 -10.57 -47.39
CA THR A 24 -57.48 -10.90 -46.60
C THR A 24 -57.55 -12.04 -45.56
N ARG A 25 -58.33 -12.00 -44.47
CA ARG A 25 -59.17 -10.99 -43.76
C ARG A 25 -59.59 -11.55 -42.37
N ALA A 26 -59.94 -10.69 -41.41
CA ALA A 26 -60.54 -11.03 -40.10
C ALA A 26 -62.08 -11.30 -40.20
N PRO A 27 -62.84 -11.57 -39.10
CA PRO A 27 -63.31 -10.48 -38.21
C PRO A 27 -63.72 -10.80 -36.72
N THR A 28 -63.61 -9.79 -35.84
CA THR A 28 -64.52 -9.39 -34.69
C THR A 28 -64.91 -10.39 -33.56
N GLU A 29 -65.21 -10.00 -32.30
CA GLU A 29 -65.78 -8.74 -31.77
C GLU A 29 -65.54 -8.54 -30.23
N LYS A 30 -65.28 -7.29 -29.78
CA LYS A 30 -65.51 -6.59 -28.47
C LYS A 30 -65.36 -7.27 -27.08
N GLU A 31 -65.20 -6.57 -25.93
CA GLU A 31 -64.68 -5.24 -25.49
C GLU A 31 -65.05 -5.07 -24.00
N VAL A 32 -64.11 -4.89 -23.07
CA VAL A 32 -64.34 -4.35 -21.70
C VAL A 32 -63.07 -3.65 -21.20
N ASP A 33 -63.13 -2.34 -21.02
CA ASP A 33 -62.06 -1.53 -20.41
C ASP A 33 -62.22 -1.44 -18.89
N ILE A 34 -61.12 -1.63 -18.13
CA ILE A 34 -60.94 -1.04 -16.78
C ILE A 34 -59.47 -0.60 -16.61
N GLU A 35 -59.30 0.72 -16.60
CA GLU A 35 -58.23 1.56 -15.99
C GLU A 35 -56.73 1.24 -16.23
N ALA A 36 -56.03 2.24 -16.74
CA ALA A 36 -54.58 2.22 -17.03
C ALA A 36 -53.72 2.76 -15.88
N PRO A 37 -52.46 2.30 -15.78
CA PRO A 37 -51.38 3.08 -15.19
C PRO A 37 -50.22 3.33 -16.19
N LEU A 38 -50.02 4.62 -16.47
CA LEU A 38 -48.75 5.28 -16.81
C LEU A 38 -47.89 4.75 -17.97
N ASP A 39 -47.80 5.54 -19.03
CA ASP A 39 -46.78 5.43 -20.08
C ASP A 39 -45.36 5.48 -19.48
N HIS A 40 -44.66 4.34 -19.52
CA HIS A 40 -43.21 4.37 -19.56
C HIS A 40 -42.80 4.87 -20.97
N PRO A 41 -42.01 5.96 -21.09
CA PRO A 41 -41.50 6.36 -22.40
C PRO A 41 -40.63 5.23 -22.95
N ALA A 42 -40.86 4.88 -24.22
CA ALA A 42 -40.19 3.76 -24.87
C ALA A 42 -38.67 3.87 -24.72
N THR A 43 -38.07 2.89 -24.05
CA THR A 43 -36.61 2.75 -24.00
C THR A 43 -36.09 2.45 -25.39
N ASP A 44 -35.37 3.41 -25.95
CA ASP A 44 -34.59 3.22 -27.17
C ASP A 44 -33.66 2.00 -27.00
N PRO A 45 -33.65 1.01 -27.91
CA PRO A 45 -32.81 -0.18 -27.80
C PRO A 45 -31.30 0.12 -27.75
N GLU A 46 -30.89 1.33 -28.11
CA GLU A 46 -29.51 1.79 -28.13
C GLU A 46 -28.98 2.20 -26.73
N ALA A 47 -29.86 2.36 -25.72
CA ALA A 47 -29.51 2.81 -24.37
C ALA A 47 -28.80 1.74 -23.48
N LEU A 48 -28.63 0.51 -23.98
CA LEU A 48 -27.95 -0.60 -23.27
C LEU A 48 -26.55 -0.91 -23.82
N ALA A 49 -26.04 -0.12 -24.77
CA ALA A 49 -24.68 -0.24 -25.27
C ALA A 49 -23.66 0.20 -24.21
N ILE A 50 -23.15 -0.75 -23.42
CA ILE A 50 -21.93 -0.58 -22.63
C ILE A 50 -20.84 -0.06 -23.59
N PRO A 51 -20.20 1.09 -23.34
CA PRO A 51 -19.22 1.64 -24.27
C PRO A 51 -17.96 0.76 -24.30
N VAL A 52 -17.93 -0.17 -25.25
CA VAL A 52 -16.78 -1.03 -25.50
C VAL A 52 -15.66 -0.17 -26.05
N ARG A 53 -14.64 0.07 -25.21
CA ARG A 53 -13.36 0.70 -25.58
C ARG A 53 -12.88 0.22 -26.94
N SER A 54 -12.60 1.17 -27.85
CA SER A 54 -12.18 0.90 -29.23
C SER A 54 -10.78 0.31 -29.34
N VAL A 55 -10.01 0.34 -28.24
CA VAL A 55 -8.64 -0.17 -28.13
C VAL A 55 -8.56 -1.04 -26.88
N GLN A 56 -7.98 -2.23 -27.00
CA GLN A 56 -7.94 -3.25 -25.94
C GLN A 56 -6.53 -3.87 -25.80
N GLY A 57 -6.35 -4.72 -24.79
CA GLY A 57 -5.10 -5.43 -24.53
C GLY A 57 -3.89 -4.52 -24.32
N PHE A 58 -2.74 -4.91 -24.87
CA PHE A 58 -1.47 -4.19 -24.72
C PHE A 58 -1.53 -2.73 -25.21
N THR A 59 -2.25 -2.47 -26.30
CA THR A 59 -2.40 -1.10 -26.83
C THR A 59 -3.17 -0.20 -25.86
N TRP A 60 -4.15 -0.74 -25.13
CA TRP A 60 -4.85 0.01 -24.07
C TRP A 60 -3.91 0.31 -22.88
N ALA A 61 -3.06 -0.64 -22.49
CA ALA A 61 -2.04 -0.40 -21.47
C ALA A 61 -1.06 0.72 -21.87
N LEU A 62 -0.63 0.77 -23.14
CA LEU A 62 0.20 1.86 -23.67
C LEU A 62 -0.55 3.20 -23.71
N VAL A 63 -1.83 3.22 -24.08
CA VAL A 63 -2.67 4.44 -24.04
C VAL A 63 -2.80 4.97 -22.62
N VAL A 64 -3.12 4.12 -21.65
CA VAL A 64 -3.19 4.49 -20.23
C VAL A 64 -1.84 5.00 -19.74
N PHE A 65 -0.74 4.33 -20.08
CA PHE A 65 0.62 4.73 -19.72
C PHE A 65 1.02 6.10 -20.31
N ALA A 66 0.65 6.41 -21.55
CA ALA A 66 0.89 7.72 -22.12
C ALA A 66 0.04 8.82 -21.46
N ILE A 67 -1.23 8.53 -21.16
CA ILE A 67 -2.16 9.48 -20.52
C ILE A 67 -1.74 9.78 -19.06
N THR A 68 -1.35 8.75 -18.31
CA THR A 68 -0.84 8.89 -16.94
C THR A 68 0.58 9.48 -16.95
N GLY A 69 1.38 9.23 -18.00
CA GLY A 69 2.69 9.82 -18.22
C GLY A 69 2.68 11.34 -18.39
N SER A 70 1.78 11.91 -19.19
CA SER A 70 1.65 13.38 -19.28
C SER A 70 1.04 13.99 -18.01
N THR A 71 0.21 13.23 -17.27
CA THR A 71 -0.27 13.65 -15.94
C THR A 71 0.86 13.66 -14.90
N PHE A 72 1.84 12.74 -15.03
CA PHE A 72 3.05 12.74 -14.22
C PHE A 72 3.95 13.93 -14.54
N LEU A 73 4.12 14.27 -15.83
CA LEU A 73 4.84 15.47 -16.27
C LEU A 73 4.29 16.75 -15.63
N TYR A 74 2.97 16.92 -15.66
CA TYR A 74 2.29 18.02 -14.97
C TYR A 74 2.75 18.12 -13.50
N ALA A 75 2.68 17.01 -12.76
CA ALA A 75 2.89 16.99 -11.31
C ALA A 75 4.36 17.15 -10.91
N LEU A 76 5.27 16.63 -11.73
CA LEU A 76 6.70 16.84 -11.64
C LEU A 76 7.04 18.33 -11.83
N ASP A 77 6.61 18.95 -12.94
CA ASP A 77 6.92 20.35 -13.24
C ASP A 77 6.29 21.32 -12.23
N ASN A 78 5.14 20.96 -11.65
CA ASN A 78 4.51 21.74 -10.59
C ASN A 78 5.34 21.77 -9.30
N THR A 79 6.16 20.75 -9.01
CA THR A 79 6.88 20.63 -7.72
C THR A 79 8.40 20.76 -7.82
N ILE A 80 9.00 20.51 -8.99
CA ILE A 80 10.46 20.61 -9.21
C ILE A 80 11.02 22.00 -8.89
N VAL A 81 10.21 23.05 -9.11
CA VAL A 81 10.52 24.45 -8.80
C VAL A 81 10.75 24.71 -7.31
N ALA A 82 10.08 23.97 -6.42
CA ALA A 82 10.20 24.18 -4.97
C ALA A 82 11.63 23.99 -4.47
N ASP A 83 12.40 23.12 -5.13
CA ASP A 83 13.75 22.76 -4.72
C ASP A 83 14.83 23.55 -5.49
N ILE A 84 14.66 23.75 -6.81
CA ILE A 84 15.66 24.49 -7.62
C ILE A 84 15.56 26.02 -7.50
N GLY A 85 14.54 26.56 -6.80
CA GLY A 85 14.24 28.00 -6.79
C GLY A 85 15.41 28.88 -6.31
N ILE A 86 16.18 28.41 -5.32
CA ILE A 86 17.39 29.08 -4.82
C ILE A 86 18.46 29.18 -5.93
N ASN A 87 18.66 28.11 -6.70
CA ASN A 87 19.62 28.03 -7.79
C ASN A 87 19.21 28.90 -9.00
N VAL A 88 17.90 29.02 -9.25
CA VAL A 88 17.36 29.93 -10.28
C VAL A 88 17.65 31.39 -9.92
N VAL A 89 17.33 31.80 -8.68
CA VAL A 89 17.58 33.19 -8.21
C VAL A 89 19.08 33.52 -8.16
N SER A 90 19.93 32.60 -7.69
CA SER A 90 21.38 32.84 -7.67
C SER A 90 22.00 32.98 -9.07
N THR A 91 21.34 32.45 -10.10
CA THR A 91 21.75 32.58 -11.50
C THR A 91 21.15 33.79 -12.21
N LEU A 92 19.89 34.14 -11.93
CA LEU A 92 19.09 35.12 -12.70
C LEU A 92 18.82 36.45 -11.96
N GLY A 93 19.08 36.52 -10.65
CA GLY A 93 18.75 37.68 -9.81
C GLY A 93 17.26 37.81 -9.48
N GLU A 94 16.82 39.03 -9.15
CA GLU A 94 15.41 39.41 -8.94
C GLU A 94 14.68 38.55 -7.88
N ILE A 95 15.27 38.48 -6.67
CA ILE A 95 14.81 37.65 -5.53
C ILE A 95 13.35 37.93 -5.10
N GLU A 96 12.90 39.18 -5.29
CA GLU A 96 11.53 39.63 -5.05
C GLU A 96 10.50 38.97 -5.97
N LYS A 97 10.94 38.39 -7.10
CA LYS A 97 10.08 37.67 -8.05
C LYS A 97 10.08 36.15 -7.84
N LEU A 98 10.85 35.60 -6.90
CA LEU A 98 10.87 34.15 -6.64
C LEU A 98 9.48 33.51 -6.46
N PRO A 99 8.49 34.12 -5.77
CA PRO A 99 7.14 33.54 -5.63
C PRO A 99 6.44 33.24 -6.97
N TRP A 100 6.77 33.99 -8.01
CA TRP A 100 6.22 33.80 -9.36
C TRP A 100 6.71 32.53 -10.04
N LEU A 101 7.85 31.96 -9.60
CA LEU A 101 8.37 30.72 -10.17
C LEU A 101 7.40 29.55 -9.97
N GLY A 102 6.78 29.47 -8.79
CA GLY A 102 5.68 28.54 -8.50
C GLY A 102 4.33 29.09 -8.99
N THR A 103 4.00 30.31 -8.59
CA THR A 103 2.67 30.91 -8.79
C THR A 103 2.27 31.07 -10.25
N ALA A 104 3.19 31.42 -11.16
CA ALA A 104 2.84 31.67 -12.57
C ALA A 104 2.25 30.43 -13.25
N PHE A 105 2.73 29.24 -12.89
CA PHE A 105 2.28 27.96 -13.43
C PHE A 105 0.90 27.56 -12.91
N THR A 106 0.68 27.65 -11.59
CA THR A 106 -0.62 27.33 -10.99
C THR A 106 -1.67 28.36 -11.35
N LEU A 107 -1.30 29.65 -11.41
CA LEU A 107 -2.18 30.74 -11.82
C LEU A 107 -2.68 30.59 -13.26
N SER A 108 -1.80 30.33 -14.23
CA SER A 108 -2.24 30.15 -15.61
C SER A 108 -3.04 28.86 -15.78
N SER A 109 -2.70 27.80 -15.03
CA SER A 109 -3.49 26.57 -14.99
C SER A 109 -4.92 26.83 -14.49
N MET A 110 -5.05 27.51 -13.34
CA MET A 110 -6.35 27.89 -12.75
C MET A 110 -7.16 28.77 -13.70
N SER A 111 -6.53 29.82 -14.25
CA SER A 111 -7.18 30.80 -15.14
C SER A 111 -7.55 30.26 -16.51
N THR A 112 -7.18 29.02 -16.87
CA THR A 112 -7.52 28.44 -18.18
C THR A 112 -8.25 27.11 -18.10
N ILE A 113 -8.48 26.59 -16.88
CA ILE A 113 -9.05 25.26 -16.69
C ILE A 113 -10.48 25.13 -17.23
N LEU A 114 -11.30 26.18 -17.06
CA LEU A 114 -12.67 26.22 -17.58
C LEU A 114 -12.69 26.40 -19.10
N VAL A 115 -11.73 27.16 -19.65
CA VAL A 115 -11.55 27.30 -21.10
C VAL A 115 -11.23 25.94 -21.71
N TRP A 116 -10.24 25.22 -21.18
CA TRP A 116 -9.94 23.87 -21.62
C TRP A 116 -11.11 22.92 -21.46
N SER A 117 -11.80 22.93 -20.29
CA SER A 117 -13.00 22.13 -20.10
C SER A 117 -14.02 22.36 -21.21
N LYS A 118 -14.29 23.62 -21.59
CA LYS A 118 -15.23 23.91 -22.68
C LYS A 118 -14.70 23.47 -24.03
N VAL A 119 -13.41 23.70 -24.33
CA VAL A 119 -12.74 23.25 -25.56
C VAL A 119 -12.91 21.73 -25.77
N TYR A 120 -12.72 20.92 -24.73
CA TYR A 120 -12.92 19.46 -24.77
C TYR A 120 -14.38 19.01 -24.92
N THR A 121 -15.37 19.90 -24.81
CA THR A 121 -16.79 19.60 -25.16
C THR A 121 -17.16 19.95 -26.61
N LEU A 122 -16.28 20.65 -27.33
CA LEU A 122 -16.57 21.23 -28.66
C LEU A 122 -15.73 20.59 -29.78
N TRP A 123 -14.50 20.15 -29.49
CA TRP A 123 -13.58 19.56 -30.47
C TRP A 123 -13.04 18.20 -30.01
N ASP A 124 -12.43 17.46 -30.94
CA ASP A 124 -11.88 16.12 -30.69
C ASP A 124 -10.80 16.14 -29.61
N ALA A 125 -10.97 15.31 -28.57
CA ALA A 125 -10.07 15.27 -27.42
C ALA A 125 -8.64 14.86 -27.79
N LYS A 126 -8.43 14.05 -28.84
CA LYS A 126 -7.09 13.57 -29.22
C LYS A 126 -6.16 14.69 -29.73
N PRO A 127 -6.49 15.45 -30.78
CA PRO A 127 -5.63 16.55 -31.25
C PRO A 127 -5.51 17.66 -30.20
N LEU A 128 -6.55 17.93 -29.41
CA LEU A 128 -6.49 18.89 -28.30
C LEU A 128 -5.44 18.49 -27.26
N TYR A 129 -5.44 17.23 -26.83
CA TYR A 129 -4.48 16.69 -25.85
C TYR A 129 -3.04 16.73 -26.35
N PHE A 130 -2.83 16.49 -27.64
CA PHE A 130 -1.51 16.65 -28.26
C PHE A 130 -1.09 18.13 -28.31
N ILE A 131 -1.99 19.04 -28.71
CA ILE A 131 -1.71 20.49 -28.77
C ILE A 131 -1.40 21.05 -27.38
N SER A 132 -2.19 20.72 -26.36
CA SER A 132 -1.94 21.18 -24.99
C SER A 132 -0.61 20.65 -24.43
N SER A 133 -0.25 19.40 -24.77
CA SER A 133 1.06 18.84 -24.44
C SER A 133 2.19 19.62 -25.11
N VAL A 134 2.08 19.93 -26.41
CA VAL A 134 3.09 20.73 -27.14
C VAL A 134 3.22 22.14 -26.55
N VAL A 135 2.12 22.78 -26.13
CA VAL A 135 2.17 24.08 -25.44
C VAL A 135 2.88 23.99 -24.09
N PHE A 136 2.63 22.93 -23.31
CA PHE A 136 3.34 22.66 -22.06
C PHE A 136 4.86 22.48 -22.29
N GLU A 137 5.26 21.73 -23.32
CA GLU A 137 6.67 21.54 -23.67
C GLU A 137 7.34 22.82 -24.20
N ILE A 138 6.63 23.68 -24.93
CA ILE A 138 7.14 25.00 -25.34
C ILE A 138 7.41 25.87 -24.10
N GLY A 139 6.51 25.85 -23.11
CA GLY A 139 6.72 26.53 -21.82
C GLY A 139 7.93 25.99 -21.05
N SER A 140 8.05 24.66 -20.97
CA SER A 140 9.20 23.97 -20.35
C SER A 140 10.52 24.30 -21.05
N ALA A 141 10.53 24.30 -22.39
CA ALA A 141 11.70 24.67 -23.19
C ALA A 141 12.13 26.14 -22.93
N LEU A 142 11.17 27.06 -22.85
CA LEU A 142 11.43 28.46 -22.53
C LEU A 142 11.97 28.64 -21.10
N CYS A 143 11.51 27.83 -20.14
CA CYS A 143 12.06 27.80 -18.78
C CYS A 143 13.53 27.34 -18.76
N GLY A 144 13.84 26.21 -19.40
CA GLY A 144 15.21 25.70 -19.49
C GLY A 144 16.16 26.64 -20.24
N ALA A 145 15.64 27.39 -21.22
CA ALA A 145 16.39 28.36 -22.02
C ALA A 145 16.42 29.79 -21.43
N ALA A 146 15.79 30.04 -20.27
CA ALA A 146 15.56 31.37 -19.76
C ALA A 146 16.87 32.15 -19.48
N PRO A 147 17.05 33.35 -20.08
CA PRO A 147 18.16 34.25 -19.79
C PRO A 147 17.86 35.26 -18.66
N THR A 148 16.59 35.44 -18.28
CA THR A 148 16.13 36.39 -17.25
C THR A 148 14.95 35.81 -16.47
N MET A 149 14.74 36.31 -15.24
CA MET A 149 13.61 35.89 -14.40
C MET A 149 12.25 36.18 -15.06
N ASN A 150 12.10 37.31 -15.77
CA ASN A 150 10.86 37.60 -16.52
C ASN A 150 10.59 36.56 -17.61
N ALA A 151 11.61 36.12 -18.36
CA ALA A 151 11.46 35.08 -19.38
C ALA A 151 11.10 33.72 -18.75
N MET A 152 11.68 33.42 -17.59
CA MET A 152 11.35 32.23 -16.79
C MET A 152 9.87 32.24 -16.34
N ILE A 153 9.36 33.37 -15.84
CA ILE A 153 7.95 33.53 -15.43
C ILE A 153 7.00 33.37 -16.63
N VAL A 154 7.33 33.92 -17.79
CA VAL A 154 6.55 33.73 -19.03
C VAL A 154 6.56 32.26 -19.47
N GLY A 155 7.71 31.58 -19.39
CA GLY A 155 7.81 30.14 -19.64
C GLY A 155 6.89 29.32 -18.72
N ARG A 156 6.89 29.63 -17.42
CA ARG A 156 6.01 28.97 -16.42
C ARG A 156 4.52 29.24 -16.67
N ALA A 157 4.16 30.46 -17.08
CA ALA A 157 2.78 30.78 -17.45
C ALA A 157 2.32 30.00 -18.70
N ILE A 158 3.15 29.91 -19.74
CA ILE A 158 2.87 29.11 -20.94
C ILE A 158 2.79 27.62 -20.60
N ALA A 159 3.71 27.12 -19.76
CA ALA A 159 3.71 25.75 -19.30
C ALA A 159 2.38 25.43 -18.60
N GLY A 160 1.98 26.18 -17.58
CA GLY A 160 0.73 25.97 -16.84
C GLY A 160 -0.53 26.04 -17.72
N LEU A 161 -0.54 26.90 -18.73
CA LEU A 161 -1.63 26.97 -19.72
C LEU A 161 -1.73 25.69 -20.56
N GLY A 162 -0.61 25.10 -20.98
CA GLY A 162 -0.63 23.78 -21.62
C GLY A 162 -0.98 22.66 -20.65
N ALA A 163 -0.46 22.74 -19.42
CA ALA A 163 -0.55 21.73 -18.39
C ALA A 163 -1.99 21.51 -17.89
N SER A 164 -2.79 22.58 -17.71
CA SER A 164 -4.23 22.46 -17.43
C SER A 164 -5.00 21.76 -18.56
N GLY A 165 -4.65 22.04 -19.82
CA GLY A 165 -5.21 21.36 -20.98
C GLY A 165 -4.85 19.88 -21.06
N VAL A 166 -3.62 19.52 -20.70
CA VAL A 166 -3.20 18.12 -20.55
C VAL A 166 -4.02 17.45 -19.45
N TYR A 167 -4.19 18.07 -18.28
CA TYR A 167 -4.89 17.41 -17.17
C TYR A 167 -6.41 17.25 -17.42
N ILE A 168 -7.09 18.24 -18.00
CA ILE A 168 -8.49 18.06 -18.44
C ILE A 168 -8.58 16.98 -19.51
N GLY A 169 -7.65 16.96 -20.46
CA GLY A 169 -7.65 15.97 -21.53
C GLY A 169 -7.40 14.56 -21.03
N SER A 170 -6.54 14.36 -20.02
CA SER A 170 -6.31 13.03 -19.44
C SER A 170 -7.55 12.51 -18.71
N LEU A 171 -8.20 13.34 -17.88
CA LEU A 171 -9.45 13.02 -17.21
C LEU A 171 -10.59 12.76 -18.21
N THR A 172 -10.68 13.55 -19.29
CA THR A 172 -11.69 13.39 -20.35
C THR A 172 -11.46 12.09 -21.12
N LEU A 173 -10.26 11.85 -21.63
CA LEU A 173 -9.90 10.64 -22.39
C LEU A 173 -10.08 9.36 -21.56
N ILE A 174 -9.76 9.39 -20.26
CA ILE A 174 -10.07 8.27 -19.36
C ILE A 174 -11.58 8.10 -19.24
N SER A 175 -12.33 9.17 -18.95
CA SER A 175 -13.78 9.09 -18.70
C SER A 175 -14.58 8.54 -19.89
N VAL A 176 -14.21 8.91 -21.12
CA VAL A 176 -14.93 8.49 -22.34
C VAL A 176 -14.51 7.12 -22.87
N ASN A 177 -13.33 6.61 -22.48
CA ASN A 177 -12.84 5.29 -22.89
C ASN A 177 -12.95 4.23 -21.78
N THR A 178 -13.60 4.53 -20.65
CA THR A 178 -13.79 3.59 -19.52
C THR A 178 -15.25 3.49 -19.08
N SER A 179 -15.67 2.27 -18.77
CA SER A 179 -16.97 1.99 -18.17
C SER A 179 -17.08 2.57 -16.75
N GLU A 180 -18.30 2.87 -16.29
CA GLU A 180 -18.52 3.54 -14.99
C GLU A 180 -17.97 2.75 -13.79
N GLN A 181 -17.96 1.42 -13.87
CA GLN A 181 -17.45 0.54 -12.82
C GLN A 181 -15.92 0.51 -12.76
N GLU A 182 -15.24 0.56 -13.91
CA GLU A 182 -13.78 0.54 -13.96
C GLU A 182 -13.16 1.95 -13.83
N ARG A 183 -13.91 3.02 -14.16
CA ARG A 183 -13.41 4.41 -14.16
C ARG A 183 -12.73 4.85 -12.85
N PRO A 184 -13.21 4.52 -11.64
CA PRO A 184 -12.50 4.86 -10.40
C PRO A 184 -11.09 4.28 -10.30
N LYS A 185 -10.83 3.11 -10.92
CA LYS A 185 -9.51 2.49 -11.00
C LYS A 185 -8.56 3.27 -11.92
N TYR A 186 -9.03 3.74 -13.07
CA TYR A 186 -8.17 4.55 -13.96
C TYR A 186 -7.98 5.98 -13.44
N MET A 187 -8.98 6.55 -12.76
CA MET A 187 -8.85 7.83 -12.03
C MET A 187 -7.91 7.72 -10.81
N SER A 188 -7.76 6.54 -10.20
CA SER A 188 -6.71 6.36 -9.18
C SER A 188 -5.31 6.30 -9.79
N TYR A 189 -5.16 5.87 -11.06
CA TYR A 189 -3.88 5.96 -11.78
C TYR A 189 -3.44 7.39 -12.09
N THR A 190 -4.35 8.33 -12.38
CA THR A 190 -3.96 9.76 -12.44
C THR A 190 -3.50 10.26 -11.08
N GLY A 191 -4.11 9.81 -9.99
CA GLY A 191 -3.66 10.09 -8.62
C GLY A 191 -2.28 9.53 -8.29
N LEU A 192 -1.99 8.31 -8.74
CA LEU A 192 -0.66 7.70 -8.66
C LEU A 192 0.39 8.55 -9.41
N SER A 193 0.08 9.01 -10.63
CA SER A 193 0.95 9.93 -11.37
C SER A 193 1.19 11.25 -10.65
N TRP A 194 0.15 11.83 -10.03
CA TRP A 194 0.28 13.05 -9.23
C TRP A 194 1.22 12.84 -8.04
N GLY A 195 1.04 11.78 -7.27
CA GLY A 195 1.93 11.47 -6.15
C GLY A 195 3.35 11.12 -6.60
N ALA A 196 3.52 10.33 -7.66
CA ALA A 196 4.84 10.05 -8.23
C ALA A 196 5.55 11.35 -8.68
N GLY A 197 4.82 12.28 -9.29
CA GLY A 197 5.34 13.60 -9.66
C GLY A 197 5.74 14.43 -8.45
N PHE A 198 4.96 14.42 -7.38
CA PHE A 198 5.28 15.08 -6.12
C PHE A 198 6.53 14.50 -5.41
N VAL A 199 6.83 13.20 -5.57
CA VAL A 199 8.11 12.63 -5.07
C VAL A 199 9.26 13.04 -5.98
N LEU A 200 9.10 12.78 -7.27
CA LEU A 200 10.20 12.84 -8.22
C LEU A 200 10.54 14.26 -8.63
N GLY A 201 9.62 15.22 -8.54
CA GLY A 201 9.88 16.65 -8.77
C GLY A 201 11.04 17.17 -7.92
N PRO A 202 10.92 17.25 -6.58
CA PRO A 202 12.02 17.70 -5.72
C PRO A 202 13.30 16.85 -5.85
N VAL A 203 13.18 15.52 -5.95
CA VAL A 203 14.36 14.64 -6.08
C VAL A 203 15.14 14.88 -7.39
N ILE A 204 14.44 15.00 -8.52
CA ILE A 204 15.05 15.24 -9.84
C ILE A 204 15.56 16.69 -9.93
N GLY A 205 14.83 17.64 -9.35
CA GLY A 205 15.24 19.04 -9.23
C GLY A 205 16.59 19.17 -8.53
N GLY A 206 16.69 18.61 -7.32
CA GLY A 206 17.92 18.65 -6.52
C GLY A 206 19.09 17.94 -7.18
N ALA A 207 18.83 16.75 -7.74
CA ALA A 207 19.86 16.01 -8.47
C ALA A 207 20.42 16.79 -9.67
N PHE A 208 19.57 17.52 -10.43
CA PHE A 208 20.06 18.39 -11.51
C PHE A 208 20.73 19.67 -10.98
N ALA A 209 20.21 20.26 -9.90
CA ALA A 209 20.74 21.48 -9.28
C ALA A 209 22.14 21.30 -8.67
N GLU A 210 22.46 20.12 -8.16
CA GLU A 210 23.79 19.74 -7.65
C GLU A 210 24.76 19.27 -8.76
N SER A 211 24.25 18.91 -9.94
CA SER A 211 25.06 18.35 -11.04
C SER A 211 25.67 19.41 -11.96
N ASP A 212 26.72 19.02 -12.69
CA ASP A 212 27.30 19.80 -13.80
C ASP A 212 26.29 20.13 -14.92
N ALA A 213 25.15 19.41 -15.00
CA ALA A 213 24.09 19.70 -15.97
C ALA A 213 23.30 20.98 -15.62
N THR A 214 23.41 21.49 -14.40
CA THR A 214 22.69 22.66 -13.86
C THR A 214 21.18 22.49 -13.74
N TRP A 215 20.54 23.38 -12.96
CA TRP A 215 19.09 23.42 -12.76
C TRP A 215 18.25 23.50 -14.04
N ARG A 216 18.82 23.93 -15.19
CA ARG A 216 18.07 24.07 -16.45
C ARG A 216 17.52 22.74 -16.97
N TRP A 217 18.20 21.63 -16.71
CA TRP A 217 17.75 20.30 -17.11
C TRP A 217 16.50 19.81 -16.36
N ALA A 218 16.17 20.43 -15.22
CA ALA A 218 14.89 20.22 -14.53
C ALA A 218 13.68 20.54 -15.42
N PHE A 219 13.81 21.43 -16.41
CA PHE A 219 12.74 21.71 -17.38
C PHE A 219 12.91 20.95 -18.69
N TYR A 220 14.15 20.69 -19.13
CA TYR A 220 14.39 19.90 -20.34
C TYR A 220 14.02 18.42 -20.21
N ILE A 221 13.93 17.88 -18.99
CA ILE A 221 13.48 16.50 -18.77
C ILE A 221 12.02 16.28 -19.23
N ASN A 222 11.17 17.30 -19.18
CA ASN A 222 9.79 17.24 -19.65
C ASN A 222 9.75 16.87 -21.14
N LEU A 223 10.57 17.56 -21.96
CA LEU A 223 10.67 17.35 -23.40
C LEU A 223 11.12 15.93 -23.75
N VAL A 224 12.04 15.35 -22.96
CA VAL A 224 12.53 13.98 -23.16
C VAL A 224 11.43 12.96 -22.93
N ILE A 225 10.66 13.12 -21.84
CA ILE A 225 9.56 12.23 -21.48
C ILE A 225 8.39 12.38 -22.48
N PHE A 226 8.07 13.62 -22.90
CA PHE A 226 7.11 13.84 -23.99
C PHE A 226 7.59 13.23 -25.32
N GLY A 227 8.89 13.22 -25.59
CA GLY A 227 9.47 12.50 -26.73
C GLY A 227 9.17 10.99 -26.73
N ILE A 228 8.96 10.39 -25.56
CA ILE A 228 8.61 8.96 -25.40
C ILE A 228 7.09 8.74 -25.59
N PHE A 229 6.24 9.58 -24.98
CA PHE A 229 4.79 9.37 -24.98
C PHE A 229 4.04 10.07 -26.12
N GLY A 230 4.57 11.16 -26.67
CA GLY A 230 4.03 11.90 -27.81
C GLY A 230 3.70 11.02 -29.03
N PRO A 231 4.59 10.10 -29.47
CA PRO A 231 4.27 9.14 -30.51
C PRO A 231 3.08 8.22 -30.16
N ILE A 232 2.97 7.78 -28.90
CA ILE A 232 1.85 6.94 -28.44
C ILE A 232 0.54 7.75 -28.48
N ILE A 233 0.58 9.04 -28.11
CA ILE A 233 -0.56 9.96 -28.23
C ILE A 233 -1.01 10.11 -29.69
N ILE A 234 -0.07 10.29 -30.62
CA ILE A 234 -0.39 10.43 -32.05
C ILE A 234 -0.96 9.13 -32.63
N PHE A 235 -0.31 8.00 -32.39
CA PHE A 235 -0.60 6.75 -33.12
C PHE A 235 -1.60 5.81 -32.43
N MET A 236 -1.71 5.82 -31.09
CA MET A 236 -2.44 4.79 -30.34
C MET A 236 -3.67 5.30 -29.58
N VAL A 237 -3.69 6.57 -29.14
CA VAL A 237 -4.86 7.13 -28.43
C VAL A 237 -6.07 7.20 -29.38
N PRO A 238 -7.28 6.75 -28.98
CA PRO A 238 -8.51 6.90 -29.77
C PRO A 238 -8.88 8.37 -29.97
N SER A 239 -9.41 8.72 -31.16
CA SER A 239 -10.10 10.00 -31.36
C SER A 239 -11.52 9.95 -30.79
N TRP A 240 -11.95 11.06 -30.20
CA TRP A 240 -13.29 11.21 -29.64
C TRP A 240 -13.76 12.65 -29.87
N ASP A 241 -14.62 12.83 -30.89
CA ASP A 241 -15.31 14.10 -31.16
C ASP A 241 -16.70 14.09 -30.47
N PRO A 242 -16.92 14.91 -29.41
CA PRO A 242 -18.22 15.02 -28.73
C PRO A 242 -19.37 15.50 -29.63
N LYS A 243 -19.07 16.03 -30.82
CA LYS A 243 -20.06 16.49 -31.80
C LYS A 243 -20.08 15.63 -33.07
N LYS A 244 -19.50 14.42 -33.03
CA LYS A 244 -19.54 13.45 -34.14
C LYS A 244 -20.99 13.14 -34.53
N GLY A 245 -21.32 13.31 -35.80
CA GLY A 245 -22.68 13.16 -36.33
C GLY A 245 -23.50 14.45 -36.41
N GLN A 246 -23.10 15.53 -35.73
CA GLN A 246 -23.72 16.85 -35.87
C GLN A 246 -23.01 17.65 -36.98
N GLN A 247 -23.75 18.10 -38.01
CA GLN A 247 -23.19 18.92 -39.10
C GLN A 247 -22.99 20.39 -38.68
N ILE A 248 -22.05 20.61 -37.75
CA ILE A 248 -21.62 21.94 -37.29
C ILE A 248 -20.21 22.21 -37.81
N SER A 249 -20.03 23.29 -38.57
CA SER A 249 -18.71 23.67 -39.12
C SER A 249 -17.71 23.99 -38.01
N PHE A 250 -16.41 23.84 -38.32
CA PHE A 250 -15.35 24.12 -37.35
C PHE A 250 -15.41 25.56 -36.80
N THR A 251 -15.74 26.55 -37.64
CA THR A 251 -15.90 27.94 -37.22
C THR A 251 -17.18 28.17 -36.41
N ALA A 252 -18.28 27.48 -36.74
CA ALA A 252 -19.52 27.54 -35.96
C ALA A 252 -19.38 26.88 -34.57
N ARG A 253 -18.51 25.87 -34.41
CA ARG A 253 -18.14 25.36 -33.07
C ARG A 253 -17.46 26.44 -32.23
N GLY A 254 -16.62 27.29 -32.84
CA GLY A 254 -15.96 28.42 -32.18
C GLY A 254 -16.90 29.52 -31.68
N THR A 255 -18.12 29.64 -32.23
CA THR A 255 -19.14 30.57 -31.72
C THR A 255 -19.93 30.01 -30.53
N LYS A 256 -19.72 28.73 -30.17
CA LYS A 256 -20.28 28.10 -28.95
C LYS A 256 -19.32 28.19 -27.74
N MET A 257 -18.22 28.91 -27.88
CA MET A 257 -17.33 29.25 -26.78
C MET A 257 -17.79 30.56 -26.12
N ASP A 258 -17.93 30.53 -24.80
CA ASP A 258 -18.22 31.70 -23.98
C ASP A 258 -16.95 32.54 -23.76
N TRP A 259 -16.56 33.27 -24.81
CA TRP A 259 -15.36 34.12 -24.81
C TRP A 259 -15.42 35.24 -23.77
N LEU A 260 -16.62 35.75 -23.46
CA LEU A 260 -16.80 36.78 -22.44
C LEU A 260 -16.56 36.20 -21.04
N GLY A 261 -17.18 35.05 -20.73
CA GLY A 261 -16.93 34.32 -19.48
C GLY A 261 -15.45 33.96 -19.31
N ALA A 262 -14.79 33.49 -20.39
CA ALA A 262 -13.36 33.20 -20.38
C ALA A 262 -12.49 34.43 -20.03
N VAL A 263 -12.74 35.58 -20.66
CA VAL A 263 -11.97 36.82 -20.40
C VAL A 263 -12.24 37.37 -18.99
N LEU A 264 -13.49 37.31 -18.53
CA LEU A 264 -13.87 37.74 -17.17
C LEU A 264 -13.23 36.85 -16.12
N GLU A 265 -13.22 35.53 -16.30
CA GLU A 265 -12.60 34.58 -15.37
C GLU A 265 -11.08 34.74 -15.34
N ILE A 266 -10.40 34.72 -16.49
CA ILE A 266 -8.95 34.98 -16.56
C ILE A 266 -8.60 36.30 -15.86
N GLY A 267 -9.34 37.38 -16.15
CA GLY A 267 -9.10 38.69 -15.55
C GLY A 267 -9.31 38.69 -14.03
N ALA A 268 -10.38 38.06 -13.54
CA ALA A 268 -10.70 37.98 -12.11
C ALA A 268 -9.67 37.15 -11.34
N SER A 269 -9.32 35.97 -11.87
CA SER A 269 -8.32 35.04 -11.34
C SER A 269 -6.92 35.67 -11.29
N VAL A 270 -6.45 36.27 -12.39
CA VAL A 270 -5.13 36.91 -12.48
C VAL A 270 -5.04 38.12 -11.54
N SER A 271 -6.01 39.03 -11.56
CA SER A 271 -5.97 40.22 -10.70
C SER A 271 -6.05 39.87 -9.20
N GLY A 272 -6.86 38.88 -8.82
CA GLY A 272 -7.00 38.45 -7.43
C GLY A 272 -5.73 37.80 -6.88
N VAL A 273 -5.11 36.90 -7.65
CA VAL A 273 -3.84 36.28 -7.25
C VAL A 273 -2.69 37.29 -7.25
N MET A 274 -2.65 38.22 -8.22
CA MET A 274 -1.68 39.33 -8.20
C MET A 274 -1.81 40.20 -6.95
N ALA A 275 -3.03 40.50 -6.50
CA ALA A 275 -3.26 41.28 -5.28
C ALA A 275 -2.67 40.60 -4.04
N ILE A 276 -2.85 39.27 -3.93
CA ILE A 276 -2.31 38.46 -2.83
C ILE A 276 -0.78 38.38 -2.92
N SER A 277 -0.23 37.98 -4.07
CA SER A 277 1.21 37.73 -4.24
C SER A 277 2.08 38.99 -4.16
N PHE A 278 1.55 40.15 -4.57
CA PHE A 278 2.25 41.45 -4.44
C PHE A 278 2.00 42.13 -3.09
N GLY A 279 0.97 41.72 -2.35
CA GLY A 279 0.59 42.27 -1.06
C GLY A 279 1.70 42.17 -0.01
N GLY A 280 2.21 43.33 0.40
CA GLY A 280 3.30 43.49 1.36
C GLY A 280 4.68 43.03 0.87
N THR A 281 4.81 42.52 -0.35
CA THR A 281 6.08 42.11 -0.95
C THR A 281 6.61 43.13 -1.94
N ILE A 282 5.76 43.59 -2.87
CA ILE A 282 6.10 44.60 -3.90
C ILE A 282 5.31 45.88 -3.67
N TYR A 283 4.03 45.75 -3.33
CA TYR A 283 3.14 46.87 -2.99
C TYR A 283 2.71 46.77 -1.52
N LEU A 284 2.54 47.89 -0.83
CA LEU A 284 1.99 47.87 0.53
C LEU A 284 0.53 47.40 0.48
N TRP A 285 0.07 46.69 1.51
CA TRP A 285 -1.31 46.18 1.58
C TRP A 285 -2.37 47.31 1.46
N GLY A 286 -2.08 48.50 1.99
CA GLY A 286 -2.93 49.68 1.87
C GLY A 286 -2.65 50.58 0.66
N SER A 287 -1.84 50.15 -0.31
CA SER A 287 -1.55 50.96 -1.51
C SER A 287 -2.69 50.89 -2.54
N GLY A 288 -2.81 51.93 -3.36
CA GLY A 288 -3.85 52.02 -4.39
C GLY A 288 -3.76 50.91 -5.44
N GLU A 289 -2.56 50.39 -5.68
CA GLU A 289 -2.29 49.26 -6.59
C GLU A 289 -2.88 47.95 -6.03
N THR A 290 -2.58 47.62 -4.77
CA THR A 290 -3.09 46.40 -4.11
C THR A 290 -4.60 46.43 -3.98
N ILE A 291 -5.15 47.55 -3.49
CA ILE A 291 -6.60 47.76 -3.35
C ILE A 291 -7.26 47.73 -4.74
N GLY A 292 -6.67 48.38 -5.74
CA GLY A 292 -7.14 48.39 -7.12
C GLY A 292 -7.21 46.98 -7.74
N LEU A 293 -6.23 46.12 -7.47
CA LEU A 293 -6.24 44.72 -7.92
C LEU A 293 -7.36 43.90 -7.24
N PHE A 294 -7.55 44.04 -5.92
CA PHE A 294 -8.66 43.37 -5.22
C PHE A 294 -10.04 43.85 -5.70
N VAL A 295 -10.22 45.16 -5.86
CA VAL A 295 -11.48 45.73 -6.39
C VAL A 295 -11.72 45.28 -7.82
N THR A 296 -10.68 45.24 -8.66
CA THR A 296 -10.78 44.73 -10.05
C THR A 296 -11.19 43.25 -10.05
N SER A 297 -10.55 42.41 -9.22
CA SER A 297 -10.90 41.00 -9.10
C SER A 297 -12.35 40.79 -8.62
N ALA A 298 -12.76 41.51 -7.58
CA ALA A 298 -14.12 41.44 -7.05
C ALA A 298 -15.17 41.89 -8.08
N VAL A 299 -14.94 43.00 -8.78
CA VAL A 299 -15.83 43.48 -9.85
C VAL A 299 -15.90 42.48 -11.00
N LEU A 300 -14.76 41.91 -11.44
CA LEU A 300 -14.75 40.92 -12.51
C LEU A 300 -15.42 39.59 -12.10
N PHE A 301 -15.28 39.14 -10.85
CA PHE A 301 -16.02 37.98 -10.33
C PHE A 301 -17.53 38.25 -10.22
N VAL A 302 -17.95 39.46 -9.82
CA VAL A 302 -19.38 39.84 -9.82
C VAL A 302 -19.92 39.89 -11.25
N LEU A 303 -19.18 40.49 -12.19
CA LEU A 303 -19.56 40.52 -13.61
C LEU A 303 -19.63 39.11 -14.21
N LEU A 304 -18.67 38.23 -13.89
CA LEU A 304 -18.70 36.82 -14.27
C LEU A 304 -19.94 36.12 -13.68
N GLY A 305 -20.20 36.29 -12.38
CA GLY A 305 -21.37 35.70 -11.72
C GLY A 305 -22.69 36.14 -12.37
N LEU A 306 -22.87 37.44 -12.63
CA LEU A 306 -24.02 37.97 -13.35
C LEU A 306 -24.11 37.42 -14.78
N GLN A 307 -22.99 37.37 -15.51
CA GLN A 307 -22.93 36.92 -16.89
C GLN A 307 -23.24 35.41 -17.03
N GLN A 308 -22.72 34.57 -16.14
CA GLN A 308 -22.97 33.12 -16.12
C GLN A 308 -24.37 32.77 -15.59
N THR A 309 -24.92 33.56 -14.66
CA THR A 309 -26.26 33.34 -14.07
C THR A 309 -27.38 33.78 -15.01
N TYR A 310 -27.27 34.98 -15.59
CA TYR A 310 -28.27 35.53 -16.52
C TYR A 310 -27.98 35.21 -18.00
N CYS A 311 -26.97 34.37 -18.27
CA CYS A 311 -26.52 33.97 -19.61
C CYS A 311 -26.30 35.15 -20.58
N ILE A 312 -25.67 36.23 -20.11
CA ILE A 312 -25.43 37.42 -20.93
C ILE A 312 -24.40 37.08 -22.01
N LEU A 313 -24.81 37.22 -23.29
CA LEU A 313 -24.01 36.85 -24.47
C LEU A 313 -23.56 35.37 -24.50
N THR A 314 -24.26 34.49 -23.80
CA THR A 314 -24.03 33.05 -23.78
C THR A 314 -25.37 32.30 -23.68
N THR A 315 -25.36 30.97 -23.55
CA THR A 315 -26.57 30.16 -23.28
C THR A 315 -26.32 29.21 -22.11
N GLU A 316 -27.36 28.58 -21.56
CA GLU A 316 -27.20 27.61 -20.46
C GLU A 316 -26.30 26.41 -20.85
N ASP A 317 -26.35 26.00 -22.13
CA ASP A 317 -25.51 24.94 -22.71
C ASP A 317 -24.11 25.44 -23.10
N ASP A 318 -23.97 26.71 -23.51
CA ASP A 318 -22.72 27.26 -24.06
C ASP A 318 -21.83 27.96 -23.01
N ARG A 319 -22.36 28.28 -21.82
CA ARG A 319 -21.60 28.92 -20.74
C ARG A 319 -20.39 28.10 -20.28
N ILE A 320 -19.38 28.81 -19.76
CA ILE A 320 -18.09 28.22 -19.37
C ILE A 320 -18.12 27.59 -17.97
N PHE A 321 -18.96 28.12 -17.07
CA PHE A 321 -19.07 27.68 -15.69
C PHE A 321 -20.48 27.11 -15.43
N PRO A 322 -20.61 25.84 -15.00
CA PRO A 322 -21.91 25.20 -14.82
C PRO A 322 -22.57 25.61 -13.50
N VAL A 323 -23.20 26.80 -13.50
CA VAL A 323 -23.91 27.38 -12.34
C VAL A 323 -24.93 26.40 -11.73
N GLN A 324 -25.52 25.51 -12.54
CA GLN A 324 -26.46 24.49 -12.06
C GLN A 324 -25.88 23.56 -10.98
N PHE A 325 -24.56 23.32 -10.98
CA PHE A 325 -23.92 22.49 -9.95
C PHE A 325 -23.72 23.25 -8.64
N MET A 326 -23.52 24.57 -8.67
CA MET A 326 -23.45 25.39 -7.43
C MET A 326 -24.78 25.40 -6.66
N MET A 327 -25.91 25.26 -7.37
CA MET A 327 -27.24 25.17 -6.75
C MET A 327 -27.50 23.80 -6.10
N ASN A 328 -26.75 22.76 -6.49
CA ASN A 328 -26.84 21.44 -5.88
C ASN A 328 -25.91 21.37 -4.66
N LYS A 329 -26.49 21.27 -3.46
CA LYS A 329 -25.77 21.22 -2.18
C LYS A 329 -24.65 20.17 -2.16
N ASP A 330 -24.87 19.01 -2.76
CA ASP A 330 -23.88 17.92 -2.75
C ASP A 330 -22.68 18.22 -3.66
N MET A 331 -22.91 18.88 -4.81
CA MET A 331 -21.86 19.32 -5.71
C MET A 331 -21.06 20.47 -5.10
N LEU A 332 -21.74 21.42 -4.44
CA LEU A 332 -21.09 22.52 -3.72
C LEU A 332 -20.20 22.01 -2.58
N LEU A 333 -20.68 21.05 -1.76
CA LEU A 333 -19.88 20.42 -0.72
C LEU A 333 -18.67 19.68 -1.31
N LEU A 334 -18.85 18.96 -2.42
CA LEU A 334 -17.78 18.25 -3.10
C LEU A 334 -16.71 19.19 -3.66
N TRP A 335 -17.13 20.32 -4.23
CA TRP A 335 -16.27 21.41 -4.71
C TRP A 335 -15.44 22.01 -3.55
N LEU A 336 -16.10 22.38 -2.44
CA LEU A 336 -15.43 22.95 -1.26
C LEU A 336 -14.40 22.00 -0.63
N ILE A 337 -14.72 20.71 -0.52
CA ILE A 337 -13.78 19.71 0.02
C ILE A 337 -12.62 19.50 -0.96
N THR A 338 -12.88 19.44 -2.27
CA THR A 338 -11.83 19.30 -3.30
C THR A 338 -10.84 20.47 -3.22
N ALA A 339 -11.33 21.71 -3.16
CA ALA A 339 -10.48 22.89 -3.02
C ALA A 339 -9.64 22.85 -1.73
N SER A 340 -10.26 22.48 -0.59
CA SER A 340 -9.59 22.44 0.71
C SER A 340 -8.47 21.39 0.75
N ILE A 341 -8.76 20.15 0.33
CA ILE A 341 -7.79 19.04 0.31
C ILE A 341 -6.64 19.30 -0.68
N ALA A 342 -6.94 19.95 -1.81
CA ALA A 342 -5.92 20.23 -2.82
C ALA A 342 -4.92 21.30 -2.36
N GLY A 343 -5.35 22.26 -1.54
CA GLY A 343 -4.47 23.18 -0.81
C GLY A 343 -3.69 22.52 0.34
N SER A 344 -4.31 21.61 1.10
CA SER A 344 -3.72 20.97 2.28
C SER A 344 -2.52 20.06 1.97
N VAL A 345 -2.45 19.52 0.76
CA VAL A 345 -1.29 18.70 0.32
C VAL A 345 -0.13 19.58 -0.16
N LEU A 346 -0.42 20.66 -0.88
CA LEU A 346 0.61 21.43 -1.58
C LEU A 346 1.45 22.29 -0.62
N VAL A 347 0.85 22.85 0.43
CA VAL A 347 1.57 23.69 1.41
C VAL A 347 2.68 22.89 2.13
N PRO A 348 2.43 21.72 2.75
CA PRO A 348 3.50 20.89 3.32
C PRO A 348 4.58 20.48 2.30
N ILE A 349 4.22 20.17 1.05
CA ILE A 349 5.20 19.81 0.00
C ILE A 349 6.20 20.94 -0.27
N TYR A 350 5.76 22.20 -0.22
CA TYR A 350 6.65 23.36 -0.40
C TYR A 350 7.45 23.71 0.86
N TYR A 351 6.85 23.70 2.05
CA TYR A 351 7.50 24.23 3.25
C TYR A 351 8.28 23.21 4.09
N ILE A 352 7.99 21.90 3.99
CA ILE A 352 8.79 20.87 4.68
C ILE A 352 10.24 20.81 4.15
N PRO A 353 10.52 20.83 2.82
CA PRO A 353 11.89 20.84 2.32
C PRO A 353 12.63 22.11 2.73
N ILE A 354 11.98 23.27 2.62
CA ILE A 354 12.52 24.57 3.04
C ILE A 354 12.89 24.52 4.54
N PHE A 355 12.03 23.97 5.40
CA PHE A 355 12.35 23.77 6.82
C PHE A 355 13.61 22.91 7.03
N PHE A 356 13.73 21.79 6.32
CA PHE A 356 14.90 20.91 6.48
C PHE A 356 16.20 21.51 5.91
N GLN A 357 16.15 22.13 4.73
CA GLN A 357 17.31 22.81 4.14
C GLN A 357 17.80 23.99 5.00
N LEU A 358 16.89 24.82 5.54
CA LEU A 358 17.25 26.00 6.33
C LEU A 358 17.63 25.69 7.79
N VAL A 359 16.96 24.74 8.44
CA VAL A 359 17.14 24.46 9.88
C VAL A 359 18.17 23.35 10.13
N HIS A 360 18.12 22.29 9.34
CA HIS A 360 19.00 21.12 9.52
C HIS A 360 20.26 21.20 8.65
N GLY A 361 20.28 22.08 7.63
CA GLY A 361 21.36 22.14 6.65
C GLY A 361 21.40 20.91 5.73
N ASP A 362 20.26 20.21 5.60
CA ASP A 362 20.12 19.05 4.72
C ASP A 362 20.33 19.47 3.25
N GLY A 363 20.89 18.56 2.45
CA GLY A 363 20.97 18.77 1.00
C GLY A 363 19.58 18.74 0.35
N PRO A 364 19.40 19.37 -0.82
CA PRO A 364 18.20 19.25 -1.67
C PRO A 364 17.63 17.82 -1.76
N ILE A 365 18.49 16.83 -2.06
CA ILE A 365 18.09 15.41 -2.16
C ILE A 365 17.60 14.86 -0.81
N ASP A 366 18.29 15.16 0.29
CA ASP A 366 17.87 14.71 1.63
C ASP A 366 16.52 15.33 2.01
N ALA A 367 16.34 16.63 1.79
CA ALA A 367 15.09 17.34 2.04
C ALA A 367 13.92 16.80 1.19
N ALA A 368 14.19 16.39 -0.07
CA ALA A 368 13.22 15.71 -0.92
C ALA A 368 12.87 14.30 -0.40
N VAL A 369 13.85 13.52 0.07
CA VAL A 369 13.62 12.21 0.71
C VAL A 369 12.73 12.35 1.96
N ARG A 370 12.82 13.46 2.68
CA ARG A 370 11.96 13.75 3.85
C ARG A 370 10.49 14.01 3.52
N LEU A 371 10.12 14.22 2.24
CA LEU A 371 8.73 14.28 1.79
C LEU A 371 8.07 12.92 1.56
N LEU A 372 8.86 11.84 1.44
CA LEU A 372 8.33 10.49 1.18
C LEU A 372 7.17 10.06 2.12
N PRO A 373 7.14 10.39 3.43
CA PRO A 373 6.05 9.97 4.32
C PRO A 373 4.67 10.52 3.91
N ILE A 374 4.54 11.81 3.58
CA ILE A 374 3.26 12.40 3.13
C ILE A 374 2.86 11.83 1.77
N ILE A 375 3.81 11.62 0.86
CA ILE A 375 3.47 11.23 -0.51
C ILE A 375 3.17 9.73 -0.65
N ILE A 376 3.91 8.86 0.04
CA ILE A 376 3.63 7.41 0.06
C ILE A 376 2.26 7.14 0.67
N THR A 377 1.94 7.80 1.80
CA THR A 377 0.63 7.65 2.44
C THR A 377 -0.51 8.23 1.61
N TYR A 378 -0.29 9.36 0.94
CA TYR A 378 -1.22 9.93 -0.03
C TYR A 378 -1.51 8.95 -1.18
N VAL A 379 -0.47 8.48 -1.89
CA VAL A 379 -0.62 7.52 -3.01
C VAL A 379 -1.33 6.25 -2.57
N PHE A 380 -0.91 5.67 -1.44
CA PHE A 380 -1.51 4.46 -0.90
C PHE A 380 -3.02 4.65 -0.64
N MET A 381 -3.41 5.75 0.00
CA MET A 381 -4.83 6.00 0.29
C MET A 381 -5.65 6.36 -0.95
N VAL A 382 -5.08 7.01 -1.97
CA VAL A 382 -5.78 7.23 -3.26
C VAL A 382 -6.04 5.90 -3.97
N MET A 383 -5.05 5.01 -4.02
CA MET A 383 -5.21 3.68 -4.63
C MET A 383 -6.19 2.82 -3.83
N LEU A 384 -6.08 2.81 -2.51
CA LEU A 384 -6.99 2.08 -1.62
C LEU A 384 -8.43 2.61 -1.74
N GLY A 385 -8.62 3.93 -1.75
CA GLY A 385 -9.92 4.57 -1.97
C GLY A 385 -10.54 4.17 -3.29
N GLY A 386 -9.77 4.23 -4.40
CA GLY A 386 -10.23 3.81 -5.72
C GLY A 386 -10.69 2.34 -5.77
N VAL A 387 -9.95 1.42 -5.13
CA VAL A 387 -10.30 -0.01 -5.09
C VAL A 387 -11.46 -0.30 -4.12
N VAL A 388 -11.46 0.28 -2.92
CA VAL A 388 -12.51 0.02 -1.93
C VAL A 388 -13.83 0.67 -2.32
N VAL A 389 -13.83 1.90 -2.84
CA VAL A 389 -15.07 2.55 -3.29
C VAL A 389 -15.65 1.87 -4.54
N SER A 390 -14.83 1.37 -5.48
CA SER A 390 -15.34 0.60 -6.62
C SER A 390 -15.93 -0.76 -6.21
N LYS A 391 -15.39 -1.44 -5.19
CA LYS A 391 -15.98 -2.68 -4.65
C LYS A 391 -17.21 -2.45 -3.76
N THR A 392 -17.21 -1.39 -2.94
CA THR A 392 -18.23 -1.21 -1.87
C THR A 392 -19.32 -0.20 -2.21
N GLY A 393 -19.10 0.72 -3.14
CA GLY A 393 -19.99 1.86 -3.44
C GLY A 393 -20.06 2.95 -2.35
N HIS A 394 -19.47 2.74 -1.18
CA HIS A 394 -19.62 3.62 -0.01
C HIS A 394 -18.53 4.71 0.01
N TRP A 395 -18.79 5.84 -0.66
CA TRP A 395 -17.85 6.95 -0.77
C TRP A 395 -17.84 7.90 0.44
N TRP A 396 -18.99 8.21 1.06
CA TRP A 396 -19.08 9.26 2.09
C TRP A 396 -18.14 9.10 3.31
N PRO A 397 -17.79 7.89 3.82
CA PRO A 397 -16.89 7.76 4.96
C PRO A 397 -15.46 8.23 4.66
N TRP A 398 -15.04 8.08 3.40
CA TRP A 398 -13.71 8.49 2.93
C TRP A 398 -13.52 10.01 3.00
N PHE A 399 -14.54 10.77 2.60
CA PHE A 399 -14.55 12.23 2.69
C PHE A 399 -14.51 12.72 4.15
N PHE A 400 -15.31 12.10 5.02
CA PHE A 400 -15.41 12.49 6.43
C PHE A 400 -14.13 12.14 7.23
N ALA A 401 -13.68 10.89 7.15
CA ALA A 401 -12.46 10.45 7.83
C ALA A 401 -11.21 11.11 7.25
N GLY A 402 -11.14 11.24 5.92
CA GLY A 402 -10.03 11.88 5.22
C GLY A 402 -9.85 13.34 5.61
N GLY A 403 -10.93 14.13 5.58
CA GLY A 403 -10.91 15.53 6.01
C GLY A 403 -10.44 15.70 7.46
N ILE A 404 -10.96 14.89 8.39
CA ILE A 404 -10.55 14.94 9.80
C ILE A 404 -9.05 14.64 9.96
N LEU A 405 -8.54 13.60 9.32
CA LEU A 405 -7.12 13.23 9.42
C LEU A 405 -6.20 14.29 8.79
N ALA A 406 -6.60 14.88 7.66
CA ALA A 406 -5.87 15.97 7.02
C ALA A 406 -5.75 17.19 7.94
N THR A 407 -6.88 17.66 8.50
CA THR A 407 -6.92 18.80 9.42
C THR A 407 -6.11 18.55 10.70
N ILE A 408 -6.17 17.34 11.28
CA ILE A 408 -5.34 17.01 12.46
C ILE A 408 -3.84 17.01 12.10
N GLY A 409 -3.48 16.52 10.92
CA GLY A 409 -2.09 16.53 10.44
C GLY A 409 -1.53 17.94 10.31
N GLU A 410 -2.27 18.86 9.67
CA GLU A 410 -1.86 20.26 9.54
C GLU A 410 -1.86 21.00 10.88
N ALA A 411 -2.86 20.78 11.75
CA ALA A 411 -2.91 21.39 13.07
C ALA A 411 -1.75 20.95 13.97
N LEU A 412 -1.23 19.72 13.81
CA LEU A 412 -0.03 19.25 14.50
C LEU A 412 1.25 19.85 13.92
N LEU A 413 1.34 20.02 12.59
CA LEU A 413 2.42 20.78 11.94
C LEU A 413 2.44 22.24 12.43
N TYR A 414 1.28 22.88 12.54
CA TYR A 414 1.18 24.22 13.14
C TYR A 414 1.57 24.20 14.62
N ALA A 415 1.01 23.32 15.45
CA ALA A 415 1.20 23.37 16.89
C ALA A 415 2.66 23.13 17.34
N ASP A 416 3.35 22.15 16.76
CA ASP A 416 4.55 21.53 17.35
C ASP A 416 5.79 21.51 16.43
N VAL A 417 5.79 22.27 15.32
CA VAL A 417 7.00 22.53 14.52
C VAL A 417 7.78 23.73 15.11
N ASN A 418 9.01 23.45 15.52
CA ASN A 418 9.98 24.35 16.14
C ASN A 418 11.40 23.93 15.71
N ILE A 419 12.44 24.72 15.99
CA ILE A 419 13.83 24.38 15.63
C ILE A 419 14.31 23.05 16.27
N THR A 420 13.71 22.64 17.39
CA THR A 420 14.08 21.43 18.15
C THR A 420 13.17 20.23 17.88
N THR A 421 12.21 20.36 16.95
CA THR A 421 11.22 19.29 16.69
C THR A 421 11.89 18.09 16.02
N SER A 422 11.76 16.93 16.67
CA SER A 422 12.36 15.68 16.19
C SER A 422 11.77 15.26 14.84
N GLN A 423 12.63 14.85 13.90
CA GLN A 423 12.28 14.44 12.54
C GLN A 423 11.12 13.42 12.47
N SER A 424 11.06 12.48 13.42
CA SER A 424 9.98 11.48 13.54
C SER A 424 8.59 12.08 13.78
N LYS A 425 8.48 13.20 14.49
CA LYS A 425 7.21 13.94 14.67
C LYS A 425 6.74 14.52 13.34
N ILE A 426 7.64 15.20 12.63
CA ILE A 426 7.37 15.79 11.32
C ILE A 426 6.91 14.71 10.34
N TYR A 427 7.60 13.56 10.28
CA TYR A 427 7.16 12.43 9.46
C TYR A 427 5.78 11.89 9.87
N GLY A 428 5.49 11.81 11.17
CA GLY A 428 4.19 11.38 11.68
C GLY A 428 3.05 12.32 11.27
N TYR A 429 3.24 13.64 11.42
CA TYR A 429 2.24 14.64 11.04
C TYR A 429 2.06 14.72 9.52
N SER A 430 3.17 14.67 8.77
CA SER A 430 3.16 14.60 7.31
C SER A 430 2.43 13.35 6.80
N SER A 431 2.67 12.19 7.42
CA SER A 431 1.93 10.95 7.12
C SER A 431 0.44 11.09 7.40
N LEU A 432 0.05 11.83 8.45
CA LEU A 432 -1.36 12.03 8.79
C LEU A 432 -2.07 12.91 7.76
N VAL A 433 -1.42 13.99 7.30
CA VAL A 433 -1.90 14.81 6.17
C VAL A 433 -2.03 13.95 4.91
N GLY A 434 -1.01 13.14 4.61
CA GLY A 434 -1.00 12.25 3.44
C GLY A 434 -2.12 11.22 3.47
N VAL A 435 -2.32 10.53 4.61
CA VAL A 435 -3.45 9.59 4.77
C VAL A 435 -4.80 10.30 4.58
N GLY A 436 -4.98 11.46 5.23
CA GLY A 436 -6.25 12.19 5.18
C GLY A 436 -6.60 12.72 3.80
N ALA A 437 -5.65 13.42 3.18
CA ALA A 437 -5.84 13.96 1.83
C ALA A 437 -5.89 12.86 0.76
N GLY A 438 -5.11 11.80 0.90
CA GLY A 438 -5.13 10.66 -0.02
C GLY A 438 -6.44 9.88 0.03
N ALA A 439 -7.08 9.81 1.20
CA ALA A 439 -8.41 9.20 1.34
C ALA A 439 -9.49 9.95 0.55
N VAL A 440 -9.27 11.21 0.17
CA VAL A 440 -10.21 12.02 -0.63
C VAL A 440 -9.69 12.23 -2.07
N GLY A 441 -8.38 12.14 -2.28
CA GLY A 441 -7.71 12.40 -3.54
C GLY A 441 -8.24 11.59 -4.72
N GLN A 442 -8.54 12.27 -5.83
CA GLN A 442 -9.16 11.75 -7.07
C GLN A 442 -10.56 11.14 -6.94
N LEU A 443 -10.99 10.67 -5.76
CA LEU A 443 -12.34 10.13 -5.56
C LEU A 443 -13.43 11.17 -5.88
N PHE A 444 -13.13 12.46 -5.69
CA PHE A 444 -14.04 13.55 -6.05
C PHE A 444 -14.44 13.57 -7.53
N TYR A 445 -13.56 13.18 -8.48
CA TYR A 445 -13.96 13.08 -9.89
C TYR A 445 -14.98 11.95 -10.11
N SER A 446 -14.71 10.78 -9.53
CA SER A 446 -15.57 9.60 -9.70
C SER A 446 -16.95 9.81 -9.06
N VAL A 447 -16.98 10.38 -7.85
CA VAL A 447 -18.22 10.69 -7.12
C VAL A 447 -19.00 11.82 -7.81
N ALA A 448 -18.34 12.84 -8.36
CA ALA A 448 -19.03 13.90 -9.08
C ALA A 448 -19.72 13.38 -10.34
N GLN A 449 -19.00 12.61 -11.16
CA GLN A 449 -19.55 12.03 -12.39
C GLN A 449 -20.72 11.07 -12.13
N PHE A 450 -20.68 10.30 -11.04
CA PHE A 450 -21.77 9.40 -10.66
C PHE A 450 -23.08 10.13 -10.30
N LYS A 451 -23.00 11.41 -9.91
CA LYS A 451 -24.14 12.21 -9.43
C LYS A 451 -24.77 13.10 -10.50
N VAL A 452 -24.32 13.00 -11.75
CA VAL A 452 -24.81 13.79 -12.89
C VAL A 452 -25.25 12.87 -14.03
N LYS A 453 -25.99 13.42 -15.01
CA LYS A 453 -26.40 12.68 -16.21
C LYS A 453 -25.20 12.51 -17.15
N ALA A 454 -25.22 11.50 -18.02
CA ALA A 454 -24.11 11.21 -18.94
C ALA A 454 -23.66 12.42 -19.80
N HIS A 455 -24.59 13.29 -20.22
CA HIS A 455 -24.28 14.50 -21.00
C HIS A 455 -23.58 15.60 -20.18
N ASP A 456 -23.74 15.62 -18.85
CA ASP A 456 -23.16 16.59 -17.92
C ASP A 456 -21.74 16.20 -17.45
N ILE A 457 -21.30 14.97 -17.72
CA ILE A 457 -20.00 14.43 -17.26
C ILE A 457 -18.81 15.34 -17.62
N PRO A 458 -18.64 15.84 -18.86
CA PRO A 458 -17.52 16.72 -19.20
C PRO A 458 -17.52 18.05 -18.43
N SER A 459 -18.69 18.69 -18.30
CA SER A 459 -18.88 19.92 -17.53
C SER A 459 -18.56 19.72 -16.05
N THR A 460 -18.87 18.53 -15.53
CA THR A 460 -18.62 18.14 -14.13
C THR A 460 -17.13 17.93 -13.85
N ILE A 461 -16.37 17.39 -14.81
CA ILE A 461 -14.89 17.32 -14.72
C ILE A 461 -14.34 18.74 -14.58
N GLY A 462 -14.72 19.68 -15.47
CA GLY A 462 -14.27 21.07 -15.42
C GLY A 462 -14.58 21.78 -14.10
N PHE A 463 -15.81 21.60 -13.59
CA PHE A 463 -16.25 22.15 -12.32
C PHE A 463 -15.38 21.71 -11.13
N ILE A 464 -15.06 20.41 -11.06
CA ILE A 464 -14.26 19.84 -9.98
C ILE A 464 -12.77 20.12 -10.16
N CYS A 465 -12.26 20.14 -11.40
CA CYS A 465 -10.91 20.61 -11.69
C CYS A 465 -10.74 22.06 -11.22
N MET A 466 -11.69 22.96 -11.52
CA MET A 466 -11.64 24.34 -11.07
C MET A 466 -11.53 24.43 -9.54
N ALA A 467 -12.28 23.60 -8.79
CA ALA A 467 -12.14 23.49 -7.35
C ALA A 467 -10.70 23.14 -6.93
N GLN A 468 -10.14 22.09 -7.53
CA GLN A 468 -8.77 21.62 -7.26
C GLN A 468 -7.74 22.74 -7.52
N TYR A 469 -7.81 23.42 -8.66
CA TYR A 469 -6.85 24.47 -9.03
C TYR A 469 -6.99 25.76 -8.21
N VAL A 470 -8.20 26.16 -7.86
CA VAL A 470 -8.43 27.26 -6.90
C VAL A 470 -7.80 26.91 -5.55
N GLY A 471 -8.00 25.67 -5.08
CA GLY A 471 -7.36 25.14 -3.87
C GLY A 471 -5.83 25.25 -3.89
N LEU A 472 -5.18 24.67 -4.91
CA LEU A 472 -3.71 24.73 -5.07
C LEU A 472 -3.20 26.18 -5.10
N THR A 473 -3.80 27.01 -5.96
CA THR A 473 -3.28 28.33 -6.28
C THR A 473 -3.46 29.28 -5.10
N VAL A 474 -4.65 29.35 -4.52
CA VAL A 474 -4.93 30.26 -3.39
C VAL A 474 -4.13 29.85 -2.17
N ALA A 475 -4.08 28.55 -1.81
CA ALA A 475 -3.30 28.10 -0.66
C ALA A 475 -1.81 28.40 -0.82
N LEU A 476 -1.21 28.15 -2.00
CA LEU A 476 0.20 28.46 -2.27
C LEU A 476 0.48 29.98 -2.23
N CYS A 477 -0.41 30.80 -2.79
CA CYS A 477 -0.21 32.26 -2.82
C CYS A 477 -0.37 32.90 -1.45
N VAL A 478 -1.38 32.48 -0.66
CA VAL A 478 -1.60 32.98 0.70
C VAL A 478 -0.47 32.52 1.62
N SER A 479 -0.10 31.23 1.60
CA SER A 479 1.04 30.73 2.39
C SER A 479 2.37 31.42 2.03
N GLY A 480 2.65 31.63 0.73
CA GLY A 480 3.85 32.34 0.27
C GLY A 480 3.90 33.79 0.72
N SER A 481 2.75 34.47 0.68
CA SER A 481 2.62 35.85 1.14
C SER A 481 2.76 35.95 2.66
N VAL A 482 2.15 35.02 3.42
CA VAL A 482 2.30 34.91 4.88
C VAL A 482 3.77 34.68 5.26
N PHE A 483 4.42 33.66 4.68
CA PHE A 483 5.83 33.34 4.93
C PHE A 483 6.72 34.56 4.69
N LEU A 484 6.62 35.20 3.52
CA LEU A 484 7.46 36.34 3.18
C LEU A 484 7.16 37.59 4.02
N ASN A 485 5.90 37.94 4.27
CA ASN A 485 5.55 39.10 5.08
C ASN A 485 6.04 38.94 6.53
N VAL A 486 5.80 37.76 7.14
CA VAL A 486 6.21 37.48 8.53
C VAL A 486 7.74 37.41 8.65
N ALA A 487 8.41 36.68 7.75
CA ALA A 487 9.87 36.57 7.77
C ALA A 487 10.55 37.92 7.51
N GLN A 488 10.12 38.71 6.51
CA GLN A 488 10.72 40.00 6.21
C GLN A 488 10.56 40.99 7.38
N LYS A 489 9.34 41.13 7.93
CA LYS A 489 9.08 42.03 9.07
C LYS A 489 9.93 41.67 10.28
N THR A 490 10.03 40.38 10.60
CA THR A 490 10.63 39.92 11.86
C THR A 490 12.15 39.78 11.76
N VAL A 491 12.71 39.40 10.61
CA VAL A 491 14.17 39.40 10.38
C VAL A 491 14.70 40.82 10.26
N ALA A 492 13.98 41.75 9.60
CA ALA A 492 14.39 43.16 9.55
C ALA A 492 14.48 43.80 10.95
N ALA A 493 13.61 43.39 11.89
CA ALA A 493 13.63 43.87 13.28
C ALA A 493 14.83 43.36 14.10
N LEU A 494 15.51 42.29 13.66
CA LEU A 494 16.71 41.75 14.30
C LEU A 494 18.02 42.33 13.74
N LEU A 495 17.96 43.12 12.68
CA LEU A 495 19.10 43.64 11.93
C LEU A 495 19.32 45.14 12.20
N PRO A 496 20.52 45.69 11.92
CA PRO A 496 20.79 47.11 12.08
C PRO A 496 19.79 47.99 11.27
N PRO A 497 19.30 49.10 11.85
CA PRO A 497 18.40 50.02 11.14
C PRO A 497 19.02 50.52 9.83
N GLY A 498 18.28 50.39 8.73
CA GLY A 498 18.75 50.76 7.39
C GLY A 498 19.39 49.63 6.57
N THR A 499 19.38 48.38 7.04
CA THR A 499 19.76 47.21 6.22
C THR A 499 18.86 47.12 4.97
N PRO A 500 19.41 46.98 3.74
CA PRO A 500 18.61 46.90 2.53
C PRO A 500 17.66 45.69 2.51
N LEU A 501 16.44 45.90 2.03
CA LEU A 501 15.39 44.87 1.99
C LEU A 501 15.77 43.67 1.11
N GLU A 502 16.58 43.87 0.08
CA GLU A 502 17.17 42.80 -0.73
C GLU A 502 18.08 41.88 0.09
N THR A 503 18.92 42.44 0.96
CA THR A 503 19.79 41.66 1.86
C THR A 503 18.97 40.89 2.89
N VAL A 504 17.89 41.49 3.42
CA VAL A 504 16.93 40.79 4.32
C VAL A 504 16.30 39.59 3.60
N ARG A 505 15.88 39.76 2.34
CA ARG A 505 15.31 38.67 1.51
C ARG A 505 16.32 37.57 1.22
N ALA A 506 17.57 37.93 0.90
CA ALA A 506 18.64 36.98 0.64
C ALA A 506 19.05 36.18 1.89
N MET A 507 18.95 36.77 3.08
CA MET A 507 19.14 36.06 4.35
C MET A 507 18.01 35.08 4.65
N ILE A 508 16.74 35.45 4.46
CA ILE A 508 15.57 34.58 4.69
C ILE A 508 15.61 33.32 3.82
N GLN A 509 16.11 33.45 2.58
CA GLN A 509 16.17 32.36 1.61
C GLN A 509 17.51 31.59 1.63
N GLY A 510 18.45 31.95 2.50
CA GLY A 510 19.75 31.28 2.61
C GLY A 510 20.70 31.47 1.40
N THR A 511 20.38 32.38 0.46
CA THR A 511 21.20 32.67 -0.73
C THR A 511 22.45 33.46 -0.38
N ASP A 512 22.38 34.41 0.56
CA ASP A 512 23.55 35.17 1.03
C ASP A 512 24.13 34.60 2.32
N LYS A 513 24.88 33.50 2.18
CA LYS A 513 25.61 32.87 3.29
C LYS A 513 26.67 33.78 3.90
N GLN A 514 27.23 34.76 3.17
CA GLN A 514 28.25 35.66 3.70
C GLN A 514 27.66 36.69 4.65
N SER A 515 26.53 37.32 4.30
CA SER A 515 25.84 38.27 5.20
C SER A 515 25.28 37.59 6.45
N ILE A 516 24.83 36.32 6.35
CA ILE A 516 24.45 35.53 7.53
C ILE A 516 25.68 35.28 8.42
N LEU A 517 26.79 34.80 7.84
CA LEU A 517 28.05 34.51 8.57
C LEU A 517 28.72 35.77 9.16
N ALA A 518 28.41 36.96 8.66
CA ALA A 518 28.87 38.23 9.20
C ALA A 518 28.12 38.68 10.47
N GLN A 519 26.95 38.10 10.77
CA GLN A 519 26.21 38.37 12.01
C GLN A 519 26.77 37.57 13.21
N THR A 520 26.43 37.98 14.43
CA THR A 520 26.77 37.21 15.64
C THR A 520 25.99 35.89 15.68
N ILE A 521 26.56 34.87 16.33
CA ILE A 521 25.95 33.54 16.47
C ILE A 521 24.55 33.63 17.10
N GLU A 522 24.34 34.55 18.04
CA GLU A 522 23.02 34.77 18.65
C GLU A 522 22.00 35.34 17.67
N VAL A 523 22.38 36.30 16.81
CA VAL A 523 21.51 36.84 15.77
C VAL A 523 21.19 35.78 14.71
N GLN A 524 22.18 34.96 14.30
CA GLN A 524 21.95 33.82 13.39
C GLN A 524 20.91 32.84 13.95
N GLN A 525 21.02 32.47 15.23
CA GLN A 525 20.06 31.57 15.90
C GLN A 525 18.67 32.20 16.01
N ARG A 526 18.57 33.49 16.35
CA ARG A 526 17.27 34.21 16.39
C ARG A 526 16.62 34.30 15.02
N ILE A 527 17.39 34.54 13.94
CA ILE A 527 16.88 34.53 12.56
C ILE A 527 16.31 33.15 12.20
N MET A 528 17.01 32.06 12.53
CA MET A 528 16.50 30.69 12.27
C MET A 528 15.18 30.40 13.01
N VAL A 529 15.06 30.78 14.29
CA VAL A 529 13.80 30.63 15.06
C VAL A 529 12.66 31.38 14.36
N VAL A 530 12.88 32.64 14.00
CA VAL A 530 11.90 33.50 13.33
C VAL A 530 11.47 32.95 11.97
N VAL A 531 12.39 32.40 11.19
CA VAL A 531 12.08 31.77 9.89
C VAL A 531 11.24 30.50 10.09
N VAL A 532 11.51 29.72 11.13
CA VAL A 532 10.67 28.55 11.49
C VAL A 532 9.27 28.97 11.94
N ASP A 533 9.13 30.04 12.72
CA ASP A 533 7.81 30.57 13.09
C ASP A 533 7.04 31.11 11.86
N ALA A 534 7.75 31.71 10.88
CA ALA A 534 7.16 32.10 9.60
C ALA A 534 6.68 30.89 8.77
N ILE A 535 7.44 29.78 8.76
CA ILE A 535 7.03 28.51 8.14
C ILE A 535 5.82 27.92 8.87
N LYS A 536 5.86 27.88 10.21
CA LYS A 536 4.76 27.38 11.05
C LYS A 536 3.44 28.09 10.75
N ASN A 537 3.48 29.42 10.55
CA ASN A 537 2.30 30.21 10.21
C ASN A 537 1.69 29.89 8.83
N THR A 538 2.40 29.21 7.92
CA THR A 538 1.80 28.78 6.63
C THR A 538 0.81 27.64 6.80
N TYR A 539 0.98 26.77 7.80
CA TYR A 539 0.03 25.68 8.06
C TYR A 539 -1.33 26.19 8.58
N ILE A 540 -1.38 27.38 9.18
CA ILE A 540 -2.65 28.03 9.60
C ILE A 540 -3.56 28.30 8.39
N THR A 541 -3.02 28.56 7.20
CA THR A 541 -3.83 29.07 6.07
C THR A 541 -4.83 28.04 5.55
N ASN A 542 -4.64 26.76 5.91
CA ASN A 542 -5.50 25.65 5.57
C ASN A 542 -6.38 25.18 6.75
N GLU A 543 -6.16 25.67 7.98
CA GLU A 543 -6.95 25.27 9.15
C GLU A 543 -8.41 25.75 9.07
N THR A 544 -9.32 24.80 8.88
CA THR A 544 -10.74 24.95 9.23
C THR A 544 -10.91 24.88 10.75
N LYS A 545 -10.95 26.05 11.43
CA LYS A 545 -11.28 26.10 12.87
C LYS A 545 -12.70 25.59 13.12
N VAL A 546 -12.82 24.36 13.61
CA VAL A 546 -14.08 23.81 14.14
C VAL A 546 -14.42 24.51 15.46
N LEU A 547 -15.37 25.44 15.42
CA LEU A 547 -15.91 26.11 16.61
C LEU A 547 -17.06 25.30 17.21
N GLU A 548 -16.85 24.71 18.39
CA GLU A 548 -17.94 24.16 19.21
C GLU A 548 -18.83 25.29 19.73
N VAL A 549 -20.01 25.47 19.13
CA VAL A 549 -21.06 26.33 19.70
C VAL A 549 -21.82 25.57 20.78
N LYS A 550 -21.43 25.77 22.04
CA LYS A 550 -22.17 25.27 23.20
C LYS A 550 -23.45 26.07 23.39
N VAL A 551 -24.59 25.51 22.97
CA VAL A 551 -25.91 26.07 23.26
C VAL A 551 -26.25 25.85 24.74
N CYS A 552 -25.91 26.82 25.59
CA CYS A 552 -26.40 26.89 26.96
C CYS A 552 -27.89 27.26 26.95
N ASN A 553 -28.75 26.31 27.29
CA ASN A 553 -30.19 26.55 27.29
C ASN A 553 -30.60 27.35 28.53
N GLY A 554 -31.13 28.56 28.32
CA GLY A 554 -31.74 29.36 29.39
C GLY A 554 -33.02 28.69 29.91
N SER A 555 -33.27 28.80 31.21
CA SER A 555 -34.41 28.15 31.87
C SER A 555 -35.77 28.68 31.38
N GLY A 556 -36.62 27.81 30.80
CA GLY A 556 -37.96 28.19 30.35
C GLY A 556 -38.86 27.03 29.88
N SER A 557 -39.43 26.28 30.83
CA SER A 557 -40.61 25.39 30.66
C SER A 557 -40.68 24.41 29.46
N GLY A 558 -40.13 23.21 29.67
CA GLY A 558 -40.95 21.97 29.62
C GLY A 558 -41.46 21.41 28.27
N ARG A 559 -40.62 20.61 27.60
CA ARG A 559 -41.00 19.29 27.01
C ARG A 559 -39.74 18.45 26.74
N ARG A 560 -39.86 17.12 26.85
CA ARG A 560 -38.80 16.15 26.51
C ARG A 560 -38.93 15.73 25.03
N SER A 561 -37.85 15.82 24.26
CA SER A 561 -37.65 15.08 23.01
C SER A 561 -36.17 15.06 22.64
N ASP A 562 -35.72 14.00 21.97
CA ASP A 562 -34.33 13.60 21.74
C ASP A 562 -33.37 14.69 21.25
N THR A 563 -32.21 14.80 21.91
CA THR A 563 -31.04 15.53 21.43
C THR A 563 -30.07 14.59 20.73
N ARG A 564 -29.86 14.77 19.42
CA ARG A 564 -28.67 14.27 18.70
C ARG A 564 -27.75 15.45 18.36
N PRO A 565 -26.42 15.32 18.46
CA PRO A 565 -25.50 16.42 18.15
C PRO A 565 -25.48 16.71 16.64
N MET A 566 -25.52 18.00 16.27
CA MET A 566 -25.17 18.48 14.93
C MET A 566 -23.76 19.06 14.96
N THR A 567 -22.94 18.72 13.95
CA THR A 567 -21.60 19.29 13.77
C THR A 567 -21.60 20.15 12.51
N LEU A 568 -21.36 21.45 12.67
CA LEU A 568 -21.16 22.39 11.56
C LEU A 568 -19.65 22.52 11.29
N ILE A 569 -19.22 22.42 10.03
CA ILE A 569 -17.82 22.60 9.62
C ILE A 569 -17.74 23.91 8.83
N LEU A 570 -16.88 24.84 9.28
CA LEU A 570 -16.65 26.13 8.63
C LEU A 570 -15.16 26.30 8.30
N SER A 571 -14.88 26.88 7.14
CA SER A 571 -13.53 27.24 6.69
C SER A 571 -13.26 28.73 6.90
N ARG A 572 -12.00 29.07 7.21
CA ARG A 572 -11.60 30.43 7.60
C ARG A 572 -11.54 31.44 6.44
N ASN A 573 -11.68 30.98 5.18
CA ASN A 573 -11.41 31.77 3.97
C ASN A 573 -12.58 31.85 2.96
N GLY A 574 -13.85 31.68 3.37
CA GLY A 574 -14.99 31.83 2.44
C GLY A 574 -16.37 31.78 3.09
N TRP A 575 -17.24 32.70 2.70
CA TRP A 575 -18.58 32.90 3.25
C TRP A 575 -19.60 31.90 2.68
N TYR A 576 -20.64 31.54 3.45
CA TYR A 576 -22.08 31.54 3.07
C TYR A 576 -22.94 30.80 4.13
N TRP A 577 -24.18 31.25 4.30
CA TRP A 577 -25.12 30.71 5.29
C TRP A 577 -25.86 29.47 4.75
N ILE A 578 -25.99 28.42 5.56
CA ILE A 578 -26.93 27.31 5.28
C ILE A 578 -27.81 27.08 6.51
N ASN A 579 -29.06 27.53 6.42
CA ASN A 579 -30.09 27.18 7.39
C ASN A 579 -30.64 25.78 7.04
N VAL A 580 -30.55 24.81 7.96
CA VAL A 580 -31.02 23.43 7.74
C VAL A 580 -32.13 23.09 8.74
N THR A 581 -33.37 23.36 8.34
CA THR A 581 -34.53 22.60 8.82
C THR A 581 -35.46 22.30 7.64
N HIS A 582 -35.92 21.06 7.55
CA HIS A 582 -36.99 20.71 6.62
C HIS A 582 -38.33 21.20 7.18
N VAL A 583 -39.04 22.04 6.43
CA VAL A 583 -40.49 22.17 6.54
C VAL A 583 -41.07 21.98 5.15
N ASN A 584 -41.98 21.03 5.02
CA ASN A 584 -42.73 20.77 3.80
C ASN A 584 -44.12 21.40 3.95
N MET A 585 -44.38 22.56 3.32
CA MET A 585 -45.74 22.97 2.93
C MET A 585 -45.79 24.25 2.07
N SER A 586 -46.59 24.18 1.00
CA SER A 586 -47.34 25.24 0.29
C SER A 586 -46.92 26.72 0.38
N SER A 587 -46.56 27.27 -0.79
CA SER A 587 -46.96 28.58 -1.35
C SER A 587 -46.96 29.88 -0.51
N SER A 588 -46.37 30.90 -1.14
CA SER A 588 -46.58 32.36 -1.01
C SER A 588 -45.61 33.19 -0.15
N GLN A 589 -45.22 34.32 -0.76
CA GLN A 589 -44.57 35.53 -0.22
C GLN A 589 -43.17 35.39 0.43
N LEU A 590 -42.16 35.83 -0.33
CA LEU A 590 -40.92 36.40 0.20
C LEU A 590 -41.16 37.90 0.39
N ASP A 591 -40.84 38.43 1.58
CA ASP A 591 -40.48 39.85 1.76
C ASP A 591 -39.05 39.90 2.30
N LEU A 592 -38.27 40.85 1.78
CA LEU A 592 -36.86 41.07 2.07
C LEU A 592 -36.71 42.37 2.85
N ASP A 593 -36.35 42.28 4.13
CA ASP A 593 -35.89 43.43 4.93
C ASP A 593 -34.93 42.95 6.04
N THR A 594 -33.65 43.29 5.92
CA THR A 594 -32.81 43.85 7.01
C THR A 594 -31.38 44.12 6.51
N ASP A 595 -30.79 45.22 7.00
CA ASP A 595 -29.59 45.85 6.44
C ASP A 595 -28.26 45.10 6.67
N PHE A 596 -27.35 45.24 5.70
CA PHE A 596 -25.93 44.91 5.85
C PHE A 596 -25.14 46.13 6.31
N CYS A 597 -24.47 46.04 7.45
CA CYS A 597 -23.41 46.95 7.86
C CYS A 597 -22.06 46.22 7.82
N PHE A 598 -21.10 46.73 7.04
CA PHE A 598 -19.73 46.23 7.00
C PHE A 598 -18.93 46.88 8.14
N ASP A 599 -18.58 46.12 9.17
CA ASP A 599 -17.65 46.59 10.21
C ASP A 599 -16.20 46.30 9.81
N ALA A 600 -15.37 47.34 9.82
CA ALA A 600 -13.95 47.25 9.48
C ALA A 600 -13.05 46.74 10.63
N ASP A 601 -13.62 46.55 11.82
CA ASP A 601 -12.90 46.31 13.08
C ASP A 601 -12.41 44.87 13.28
N LEU A 602 -12.63 43.96 12.31
CA LEU A 602 -12.11 42.59 12.42
C LEU A 602 -10.59 42.49 12.18
N PHE A 603 -9.99 43.49 11.50
CA PHE A 603 -8.54 43.55 11.29
C PHE A 603 -7.78 44.22 12.45
N SER A 604 -8.42 45.14 13.20
CA SER A 604 -7.83 45.76 14.40
C SER A 604 -7.77 44.77 15.57
N TYR A 605 -8.72 43.85 15.70
CA TYR A 605 -8.71 42.86 16.79
C TYR A 605 -7.47 41.92 16.75
N GLN A 606 -7.00 41.54 15.56
CA GLN A 606 -5.73 40.78 15.42
C GLN A 606 -4.48 41.64 15.69
N GLN A 607 -4.61 42.96 15.64
CA GLN A 607 -3.54 43.90 15.91
C GLN A 607 -3.40 44.12 17.43
N ASP A 608 -4.52 44.26 18.16
CA ASP A 608 -4.52 44.49 19.61
C ASP A 608 -4.14 43.26 20.46
N GLU A 609 -4.58 42.04 20.08
CA GLU A 609 -4.08 40.80 20.74
C GLU A 609 -2.57 40.61 20.52
N PHE A 610 -2.01 41.11 19.41
CA PHE A 610 -0.59 41.01 19.10
C PHE A 610 0.24 42.09 19.81
N TYR A 611 -0.31 43.31 20.00
CA TYR A 611 0.34 44.36 20.79
C TYR A 611 0.35 44.06 22.30
N MET A 612 -0.71 43.46 22.86
CA MET A 612 -0.71 43.05 24.28
C MET A 612 0.41 42.07 24.65
N HIS A 613 0.93 41.28 23.69
CA HIS A 613 2.07 40.37 23.93
C HIS A 613 3.44 40.99 23.64
N LEU A 614 3.51 42.19 23.06
CA LEU A 614 4.77 42.92 22.85
C LEU A 614 5.11 43.86 24.02
N ASP A 615 4.12 44.38 24.74
CA ASP A 615 4.32 45.27 25.90
C ASP A 615 4.76 44.56 27.21
N GLN A 616 4.92 43.22 27.20
CA GLN A 616 5.36 42.45 28.38
C GLN A 616 6.85 42.05 28.38
N LEU A 617 7.64 42.55 27.43
CA LEU A 617 9.09 42.32 27.38
C LEU A 617 9.89 43.36 28.18
N GLU A 618 9.54 43.55 29.46
CA GLU A 618 10.44 44.21 30.41
C GLU A 618 11.62 43.29 30.77
N VAL A 619 12.82 43.87 30.83
CA VAL A 619 14.09 43.18 31.08
C VAL A 619 14.26 42.88 32.57
N PRO A 620 14.39 41.61 33.01
CA PRO A 620 14.81 41.29 34.37
C PRO A 620 16.34 41.35 34.48
N GLU A 621 16.83 42.42 35.08
CA GLU A 621 18.23 42.53 35.52
C GLU A 621 18.47 41.55 36.70
N SER A 622 19.45 40.66 36.57
CA SER A 622 20.03 39.80 37.64
C SER A 622 19.11 39.29 38.77
N ALA A 623 18.69 38.01 38.70
CA ALA A 623 18.04 37.32 39.83
C ALA A 623 18.55 35.87 40.01
N GLU A 624 18.49 35.38 41.26
CA GLU A 624 19.16 34.17 41.74
C GLU A 624 18.45 32.85 41.36
N VAL A 625 19.19 31.73 41.44
CA VAL A 625 18.68 30.39 41.12
C VAL A 625 17.84 29.82 42.28
N ASP A 626 16.51 29.79 42.14
CA ASP A 626 15.60 29.09 43.07
C ASP A 626 15.47 27.59 42.72
N PRO A 627 15.91 26.65 43.60
CA PRO A 627 16.02 25.23 43.25
C PRO A 627 14.71 24.44 43.48
N LYS A 628 13.64 24.72 42.73
CA LYS A 628 12.32 24.04 42.93
C LYS A 628 11.38 23.90 41.71
N ALA A 629 11.83 23.27 40.62
CA ALA A 629 10.93 22.67 39.61
C ALA A 629 11.39 21.26 39.22
N GLY A 630 10.58 20.24 39.52
CA GLY A 630 11.00 18.83 39.45
C GLY A 630 10.65 18.14 38.12
N SER A 631 11.63 17.45 37.52
CA SER A 631 11.39 16.51 36.43
C SER A 631 10.62 15.26 36.91
N ARG A 632 9.72 14.72 36.08
CA ARG A 632 9.10 13.41 36.34
C ARG A 632 10.11 12.30 36.08
N VAL A 633 10.66 11.70 37.13
CA VAL A 633 11.58 10.55 37.03
C VAL A 633 10.95 9.30 37.67
N SER A 634 11.04 8.16 36.99
CA SER A 634 10.30 6.92 37.26
C SER A 634 10.89 6.03 38.38
N LEU A 635 11.54 6.61 39.39
CA LEU A 635 12.22 5.88 40.46
C LEU A 635 11.79 6.34 41.87
N ALA A 636 10.81 5.63 42.44
CA ALA A 636 10.47 5.73 43.86
C ALA A 636 11.27 4.71 44.69
N CYS A 637 11.69 5.10 45.90
CA CYS A 637 12.37 4.18 46.82
C CYS A 637 11.42 3.08 47.32
N ILE A 638 11.98 1.94 47.72
CA ILE A 638 11.22 0.75 48.14
C ILE A 638 10.20 1.08 49.26
N PRO A 639 10.54 1.81 50.34
CA PRO A 639 9.58 2.12 51.41
C PRO A 639 8.41 3.04 50.99
N CYS A 640 8.65 3.97 50.06
CA CYS A 640 7.57 4.80 49.50
C CYS A 640 6.70 3.98 48.54
N ARG A 641 7.31 3.09 47.75
CA ARG A 641 6.63 2.22 46.80
C ARG A 641 5.70 1.20 47.47
N THR A 642 6.11 0.53 48.55
CA THR A 642 5.23 -0.39 49.30
C THR A 642 4.07 0.30 50.02
N ARG A 643 4.10 1.63 50.17
CA ARG A 643 3.04 2.43 50.76
C ARG A 643 2.23 3.24 49.76
N HIS A 644 2.49 3.08 48.46
CA HIS A 644 1.86 3.85 47.37
C HIS A 644 1.94 5.39 47.54
N ILE A 645 2.99 5.89 48.23
CA ILE A 645 3.20 7.32 48.47
C ILE A 645 4.27 7.91 47.53
N LYS A 646 4.12 9.20 47.21
CA LYS A 646 4.99 9.92 46.28
C LYS A 646 6.39 10.08 46.87
N CYS A 647 7.40 9.66 46.12
CA CYS A 647 8.82 9.79 46.48
C CYS A 647 9.47 10.93 45.69
N ASP A 648 10.36 11.69 46.32
CA ASP A 648 11.11 12.81 45.70
C ASP A 648 12.46 12.38 45.08
N ALA A 649 12.73 11.07 45.01
CA ALA A 649 13.89 10.44 44.37
C ALA A 649 15.28 10.91 44.85
N ARG A 650 15.38 11.69 45.93
CA ARG A 650 16.67 12.17 46.48
C ARG A 650 17.52 11.02 47.01
N THR A 651 18.81 11.09 46.74
CA THR A 651 19.86 10.19 47.27
C THR A 651 20.77 10.98 48.23
N PRO A 652 21.30 10.36 49.31
CA PRO A 652 21.17 8.95 49.69
C PRO A 652 19.81 8.59 50.29
N SER A 653 19.02 9.56 50.75
CA SER A 653 17.69 9.32 51.33
C SER A 653 16.65 10.31 50.81
N CYS A 654 15.47 9.78 50.47
CA CYS A 654 14.32 10.59 50.09
C CYS A 654 13.82 11.37 51.31
N SER A 655 13.31 12.59 51.12
CA SER A 655 12.95 13.48 52.25
C SER A 655 11.88 12.86 53.17
N LYS A 656 11.02 11.98 52.64
CA LYS A 656 10.00 11.26 53.42
C LYS A 656 10.55 10.09 54.24
N CYS A 657 11.53 9.35 53.72
CA CYS A 657 12.23 8.34 54.53
C CYS A 657 13.09 9.00 55.61
N GLN A 658 13.63 10.19 55.34
CA GLN A 658 14.36 10.98 56.32
C GLN A 658 13.43 11.51 57.43
N SER A 659 12.24 12.04 57.11
CA SER A 659 11.27 12.48 58.12
C SER A 659 10.76 11.35 59.00
N ASP A 660 10.56 10.17 58.42
CA ASP A 660 10.03 9.01 59.13
C ASP A 660 11.13 8.20 59.86
N ASN A 661 12.39 8.68 59.81
CA ASN A 661 13.60 8.06 60.35
C ASN A 661 13.81 6.60 59.90
N ARG A 662 13.66 6.36 58.58
CA ARG A 662 13.72 5.03 57.93
C ARG A 662 14.85 4.93 56.91
N THR A 663 15.40 3.72 56.78
CA THR A 663 16.40 3.40 55.77
C THR A 663 15.80 3.48 54.35
N CYS A 664 16.21 4.50 53.60
CA CYS A 664 15.81 4.67 52.21
C CYS A 664 16.65 3.77 51.29
N SER A 665 16.00 2.98 50.43
CA SER A 665 16.69 2.11 49.47
C SER A 665 16.03 2.18 48.10
N TYR A 666 16.85 2.27 47.05
CA TYR A 666 16.43 2.28 45.65
C TYR A 666 16.98 1.04 44.95
N THR A 667 16.11 0.24 44.33
CA THR A 667 16.52 -0.91 43.54
C THR A 667 17.12 -0.46 42.20
N LYS A 668 18.32 -0.93 41.86
CA LYS A 668 18.93 -0.66 40.55
C LYS A 668 18.10 -1.30 39.42
N SER A 669 17.82 -0.52 38.37
CA SER A 669 17.24 -1.01 37.12
C SER A 669 18.13 -2.10 36.50
N ARG A 670 17.50 -3.12 35.89
CA ARG A 670 18.20 -4.20 35.15
C ARG A 670 18.44 -3.88 33.65
N ARG A 671 18.15 -2.66 33.18
CA ARG A 671 18.48 -2.23 31.80
C ARG A 671 19.63 -1.21 31.76
N GLY A 672 20.80 -1.66 31.31
CA GLY A 672 21.87 -0.82 30.73
C GLY A 672 23.08 -0.47 31.61
N GLY A 673 24.30 -0.76 31.13
CA GLY A 673 25.55 -0.10 31.55
C GLY A 673 26.65 -0.97 32.17
N GLN A 674 27.61 -1.44 31.35
CA GLN A 674 28.95 -1.86 31.81
C GLN A 674 29.76 -0.62 32.26
N ARG A 675 30.81 -0.67 33.12
CA ARG A 675 32.05 -1.46 32.94
C ARG A 675 32.93 -1.50 34.22
N SER A 676 33.74 -2.57 34.34
CA SER A 676 35.08 -2.64 34.96
C SER A 676 35.30 -3.03 36.45
N LYS A 677 35.99 -4.17 36.62
CA LYS A 677 36.90 -4.62 37.71
C LYS A 677 36.37 -4.86 39.14
N GLY A 678 36.35 -6.12 39.60
CA GLY A 678 36.12 -6.50 41.01
C GLY A 678 36.14 -8.02 41.31
N ARG A 679 37.32 -8.54 41.66
CA ARG A 679 37.71 -9.96 41.87
C ARG A 679 36.93 -10.73 42.99
N ARG A 680 36.46 -11.96 42.67
CA ARG A 680 36.11 -13.14 43.53
C ARG A 680 36.09 -13.00 45.08
N LYS A 681 35.02 -13.54 45.75
CA LYS A 681 35.08 -14.75 46.63
C LYS A 681 33.74 -15.27 47.21
N LYS A 682 33.58 -16.61 47.15
CA LYS A 682 32.81 -17.62 47.95
C LYS A 682 31.77 -17.22 49.03
N ALA A 683 30.58 -17.84 48.94
CA ALA A 683 29.97 -18.86 49.85
C ALA A 683 28.45 -18.97 49.47
N ALA A 684 27.82 -20.10 49.10
CA ALA A 684 27.74 -21.46 49.68
C ALA A 684 26.88 -21.55 50.96
N LEU A 685 25.61 -21.97 50.82
CA LEU A 685 24.90 -22.97 51.66
C LEU A 685 23.41 -23.12 51.25
N ASP A 686 23.08 -24.32 50.78
CA ASP A 686 21.75 -24.97 50.75
C ASP A 686 21.51 -25.75 52.08
N PRO A 687 20.40 -26.50 52.29
CA PRO A 687 18.99 -26.25 51.96
C PRO A 687 18.03 -26.55 53.14
N HIS A 688 16.75 -26.18 53.04
CA HIS A 688 15.68 -26.97 53.67
C HIS A 688 14.28 -26.71 53.05
N TRP A 689 13.50 -27.78 52.93
CA TRP A 689 12.09 -27.77 52.53
C TRP A 689 11.36 -28.92 53.23
N PRO A 690 10.17 -28.70 53.82
CA PRO A 690 9.21 -29.75 54.15
C PRO A 690 8.03 -29.76 53.17
N GLU A 691 7.29 -30.87 53.18
CA GLU A 691 6.27 -31.24 52.19
C GLU A 691 4.88 -30.63 52.43
N GLY A 692 4.09 -30.53 51.35
CA GLY A 692 2.65 -30.80 51.32
C GLY A 692 1.65 -29.76 51.87
N LEU A 693 0.81 -29.20 50.99
CA LEU A 693 -0.66 -29.40 51.01
C LEU A 693 -1.40 -28.64 49.88
N ASP A 694 -2.47 -29.30 49.43
CA ASP A 694 -3.49 -29.02 48.42
C ASP A 694 -3.90 -27.57 48.07
N LEU A 695 -4.45 -27.42 46.85
CA LEU A 695 -5.42 -26.37 46.51
C LEU A 695 -6.44 -26.85 45.46
N HIS A 696 -7.72 -26.79 45.84
CA HIS A 696 -8.90 -27.00 45.00
C HIS A 696 -9.21 -25.75 44.13
N ASP A 697 -9.81 -25.98 42.96
CA ASP A 697 -10.81 -25.16 42.22
C ASP A 697 -10.60 -23.64 42.03
N PRO A 698 -10.93 -23.07 40.84
CA PRO A 698 -12.29 -22.51 40.77
C PRO A 698 -13.02 -22.58 39.40
N LEU A 699 -14.34 -22.40 39.54
CA LEU A 699 -15.41 -22.38 38.54
C LEU A 699 -15.41 -21.25 37.49
N GLN A 700 -16.10 -21.55 36.39
CA GLN A 700 -16.98 -20.69 35.57
C GLN A 700 -16.41 -19.64 34.60
N TYR A 701 -16.67 -19.88 33.31
CA TYR A 701 -17.33 -18.88 32.45
C TYR A 701 -18.31 -19.55 31.48
N GLN A 702 -19.43 -18.88 31.18
CA GLN A 702 -20.53 -19.44 30.38
C GLN A 702 -20.31 -19.21 28.87
N SER A 703 -20.59 -20.23 28.06
CA SER A 703 -20.80 -20.09 26.60
C SER A 703 -22.28 -20.27 26.26
N ALA A 704 -22.82 -19.35 25.47
CA ALA A 704 -24.24 -19.31 25.12
C ALA A 704 -24.57 -20.15 23.88
N ASN A 705 -25.77 -20.74 23.86
CA ASN A 705 -26.28 -21.54 22.74
C ASN A 705 -26.48 -20.69 21.47
N ILE A 706 -26.15 -21.27 20.32
CA ILE A 706 -26.77 -20.92 19.03
C ILE A 706 -27.35 -22.23 18.47
N ALA A 707 -28.67 -22.24 18.25
CA ALA A 707 -29.38 -23.39 17.72
C ALA A 707 -29.41 -23.37 16.18
N VAL A 708 -29.34 -24.55 15.56
CA VAL A 708 -29.67 -24.75 14.14
C VAL A 708 -31.09 -25.34 14.06
N PRO A 709 -32.00 -24.85 13.19
CA PRO A 709 -33.38 -25.31 13.18
C PRO A 709 -33.54 -26.71 12.61
N ALA A 710 -34.33 -27.56 13.27
CA ALA A 710 -34.82 -28.80 12.70
C ALA A 710 -36.02 -28.54 11.77
N LEU A 711 -36.07 -29.23 10.63
CA LEU A 711 -37.26 -29.31 9.79
C LEU A 711 -37.53 -30.75 9.34
N PHE A 712 -38.81 -31.11 9.45
CA PHE A 712 -39.48 -32.36 9.08
C PHE A 712 -39.32 -33.57 10.02
N SER A 713 -40.49 -34.14 10.32
CA SER A 713 -40.76 -35.20 11.28
C SER A 713 -41.72 -36.24 10.67
N ASN A 714 -41.94 -37.34 11.41
CA ASN A 714 -42.86 -38.45 11.13
C ASN A 714 -42.32 -39.44 10.08
N GLY A 715 -42.41 -40.76 10.25
CA GLY A 715 -42.91 -41.56 11.38
C GLY A 715 -43.03 -43.05 11.01
N THR A 716 -43.34 -43.91 12.00
CA THR A 716 -43.67 -45.35 11.91
C THR A 716 -42.60 -46.35 11.42
N THR A 717 -42.07 -47.10 12.39
CA THR A 717 -41.56 -48.49 12.33
C THR A 717 -42.72 -49.49 12.10
N PRO A 718 -42.52 -50.74 11.58
CA PRO A 718 -41.79 -51.81 12.30
C PRO A 718 -41.01 -52.86 11.48
N GLU A 719 -40.17 -53.61 12.21
CA GLU A 719 -39.74 -55.03 11.98
C GLU A 719 -38.88 -55.36 10.74
N THR A 720 -37.86 -56.24 10.79
CA THR A 720 -37.35 -57.15 11.85
C THR A 720 -35.80 -57.23 11.85
N SER A 721 -35.25 -57.81 12.92
CA SER A 721 -33.81 -57.92 13.24
C SER A 721 -32.96 -58.83 12.36
N GLU A 722 -31.71 -58.42 12.09
CA GLU A 722 -30.49 -59.25 12.27
C GLU A 722 -29.19 -58.44 12.10
N ALA A 723 -28.69 -57.80 13.17
CA ALA A 723 -27.30 -57.33 13.32
C ALA A 723 -27.03 -56.75 14.73
N SER A 724 -26.48 -57.55 15.66
CA SER A 724 -26.09 -57.07 17.00
C SER A 724 -24.71 -57.55 17.42
N SER A 725 -23.67 -56.99 16.78
CA SER A 725 -22.26 -57.16 17.19
C SER A 725 -21.34 -55.98 16.83
N GLY A 726 -21.84 -54.92 16.17
CA GLY A 726 -21.02 -53.80 15.69
C GLY A 726 -21.08 -52.49 16.50
N LEU A 727 -21.96 -52.37 17.50
CA LEU A 727 -22.29 -51.08 18.14
C LEU A 727 -21.60 -50.82 19.49
N SER A 728 -20.55 -51.58 19.83
CA SER A 728 -19.86 -51.48 21.14
C SER A 728 -18.43 -50.93 21.09
N SER A 729 -17.87 -50.64 19.91
CA SER A 729 -16.46 -50.17 19.77
C SER A 729 -16.30 -48.64 19.75
N PHE A 730 -17.39 -47.86 19.69
CA PHE A 730 -17.32 -46.40 19.53
C PHE A 730 -17.24 -45.59 20.84
N HIS A 731 -17.16 -46.25 21.99
CA HIS A 731 -16.97 -45.60 23.31
C HIS A 731 -15.57 -45.83 23.92
N ASP A 732 -14.71 -46.60 23.24
CA ASP A 732 -13.38 -47.03 23.74
C ASP A 732 -12.21 -46.46 22.93
N ARG A 733 -12.43 -45.38 22.15
CA ARG A 733 -11.33 -44.61 21.55
C ARG A 733 -10.79 -43.62 22.57
N ASP A 734 -9.53 -43.78 22.96
CA ASP A 734 -8.87 -42.94 23.97
C ASP A 734 -8.95 -41.45 23.65
N TYR A 735 -9.20 -40.64 24.70
CA TYR A 735 -9.29 -39.18 24.62
C TYR A 735 -8.02 -38.54 24.00
N SER A 736 -6.85 -39.15 24.21
CA SER A 736 -5.57 -38.74 23.64
C SER A 736 -5.52 -38.82 22.11
N THR A 737 -6.08 -39.86 21.49
CA THR A 737 -6.14 -40.01 20.02
C THR A 737 -6.86 -38.83 19.38
N MET A 738 -8.02 -38.44 19.90
CA MET A 738 -8.78 -37.30 19.39
C MET A 738 -8.04 -35.97 19.58
N GLN A 739 -7.33 -35.81 20.70
CA GLN A 739 -6.49 -34.63 20.95
C GLN A 739 -5.32 -34.50 19.97
N PHE A 740 -4.70 -35.60 19.55
CA PHE A 740 -3.65 -35.56 18.53
C PHE A 740 -4.21 -35.25 17.14
N LEU A 741 -5.34 -35.85 16.76
CA LEU A 741 -5.99 -35.54 15.48
C LEU A 741 -6.42 -34.07 15.40
N ASP A 742 -6.95 -33.50 16.48
CA ASP A 742 -7.29 -32.06 16.54
C ASP A 742 -6.04 -31.17 16.44
N SER A 743 -4.91 -31.59 17.02
CA SER A 743 -3.64 -30.88 16.90
C SER A 743 -3.10 -30.94 15.45
N TYR A 744 -3.19 -32.09 14.79
CA TYR A 744 -2.84 -32.24 13.37
C TYR A 744 -3.67 -31.32 12.48
N TYR A 745 -5.00 -31.31 12.64
CA TYR A 745 -5.86 -30.42 11.85
C TYR A 745 -5.66 -28.93 12.18
N THR A 746 -5.27 -28.59 13.40
CA THR A 746 -5.08 -27.20 13.83
C THR A 746 -3.76 -26.58 13.34
N TYR A 747 -2.69 -27.37 13.21
CA TYR A 747 -1.33 -26.85 12.95
C TYR A 747 -0.66 -27.38 11.68
N PHE A 748 -1.11 -28.51 11.11
CA PHE A 748 -0.39 -29.19 10.03
C PHE A 748 -1.24 -29.40 8.77
N HIS A 749 -2.54 -29.70 8.90
CA HIS A 749 -3.39 -30.07 7.76
C HIS A 749 -3.56 -28.95 6.72
N ASP A 750 -3.84 -27.70 7.12
CA ASP A 750 -3.98 -26.55 6.20
C ASP A 750 -2.72 -26.35 5.33
N ALA A 751 -1.55 -26.82 5.77
CA ALA A 751 -0.28 -26.79 5.03
C ALA A 751 -0.06 -28.02 4.13
N HIS A 752 -0.66 -29.16 4.48
CA HIS A 752 -0.50 -30.44 3.79
C HIS A 752 -1.85 -31.16 3.60
N PRO A 753 -2.80 -30.58 2.84
CA PRO A 753 -4.19 -31.03 2.76
C PRO A 753 -4.37 -32.21 1.79
N ILE A 754 -3.68 -33.32 2.07
CA ILE A 754 -3.79 -34.59 1.32
C ILE A 754 -4.74 -35.60 1.97
N THR A 755 -4.94 -35.53 3.28
CA THR A 755 -5.92 -36.39 3.97
C THR A 755 -7.34 -35.86 3.77
N LEU A 756 -8.36 -36.68 4.02
CA LEU A 756 -9.76 -36.23 3.98
C LEU A 756 -10.00 -35.05 4.95
N PRO A 757 -10.91 -34.11 4.66
CA PRO A 757 -11.28 -33.07 5.63
C PRO A 757 -11.88 -33.69 6.89
N ARG A 758 -11.67 -33.08 8.06
CA ARG A 758 -11.93 -33.70 9.38
C ARG A 758 -13.30 -34.40 9.52
N GLY A 759 -14.37 -33.80 9.00
CA GLY A 759 -15.72 -34.41 9.03
C GLY A 759 -15.81 -35.70 8.21
N TYR A 760 -15.25 -35.71 6.99
CA TYR A 760 -15.21 -36.87 6.11
C TYR A 760 -14.26 -37.95 6.64
N LEU A 761 -13.13 -37.58 7.25
CA LEU A 761 -12.24 -38.54 7.92
C LEU A 761 -12.97 -39.26 9.05
N ILE A 762 -13.61 -38.53 9.97
CA ILE A 762 -14.36 -39.12 11.09
C ILE A 762 -15.50 -40.02 10.59
N SER A 763 -16.23 -39.58 9.56
CA SER A 763 -17.29 -40.40 8.94
C SER A 763 -16.74 -41.67 8.28
N ARG A 764 -15.52 -41.67 7.75
CA ARG A 764 -14.89 -42.86 7.17
C ARG A 764 -14.27 -43.78 8.23
N LEU A 765 -13.75 -43.23 9.33
CA LEU A 765 -13.34 -44.00 10.51
C LEU A 765 -14.54 -44.73 11.16
N GLN A 766 -15.75 -44.18 11.02
CA GLN A 766 -17.00 -44.85 11.43
C GLN A 766 -17.41 -45.99 10.48
N SER A 767 -17.26 -45.83 9.16
CA SER A 767 -17.76 -46.81 8.18
C SER A 767 -16.74 -47.88 7.77
N ASN A 768 -15.45 -47.54 7.70
CA ASN A 768 -14.37 -48.43 7.30
C ASN A 768 -13.03 -48.03 7.97
N PRO A 769 -12.86 -48.27 9.28
CA PRO A 769 -11.66 -47.88 10.02
C PRO A 769 -10.38 -48.54 9.49
N VAL A 770 -10.46 -49.79 9.04
CA VAL A 770 -9.30 -50.56 8.52
C VAL A 770 -8.68 -49.87 7.30
N SER A 771 -9.47 -49.14 6.49
CA SER A 771 -8.93 -48.41 5.33
C SER A 771 -8.05 -47.21 5.68
N LEU A 772 -8.09 -46.72 6.92
CA LEU A 772 -7.40 -45.50 7.37
C LEU A 772 -6.33 -45.76 8.44
N GLU A 773 -6.17 -46.99 8.93
CA GLU A 773 -5.32 -47.34 10.09
C GLU A 773 -3.90 -46.75 10.00
N GLN A 774 -3.20 -46.94 8.87
CA GLN A 774 -1.84 -46.41 8.66
C GLN A 774 -1.82 -44.87 8.71
N VAL A 775 -2.81 -44.21 8.10
CA VAL A 775 -2.89 -42.75 8.00
C VAL A 775 -3.24 -42.13 9.35
N GLU A 776 -4.17 -42.75 10.08
CA GLU A 776 -4.54 -42.37 11.45
C GLU A 776 -3.32 -42.41 12.37
N HIS A 777 -2.56 -43.51 12.40
CA HIS A 777 -1.35 -43.61 13.24
C HIS A 777 -0.28 -42.55 12.90
N VAL A 778 -0.11 -42.20 11.62
CA VAL A 778 0.82 -41.13 11.21
C VAL A 778 0.29 -39.75 11.62
N MET A 779 -1.01 -39.51 11.49
CA MET A 779 -1.65 -38.26 11.93
C MET A 779 -1.57 -38.09 13.46
N GLU A 780 -1.77 -39.16 14.23
CA GLU A 780 -1.55 -39.19 15.68
C GLU A 780 -0.10 -38.83 16.04
N TYR A 781 0.87 -39.46 15.38
CA TYR A 781 2.29 -39.15 15.59
C TYR A 781 2.60 -37.67 15.33
N ILE A 782 2.19 -37.13 14.17
CA ILE A 782 2.42 -35.71 13.84
C ILE A 782 1.69 -34.78 14.82
N GLY A 783 0.43 -35.08 15.17
CA GLY A 783 -0.34 -34.33 16.14
C GLY A 783 0.27 -34.31 17.55
N SER A 784 0.90 -35.41 17.95
CA SER A 784 1.60 -35.51 19.25
C SER A 784 2.80 -34.57 19.34
N LEU A 785 3.50 -34.28 18.24
CA LEU A 785 4.65 -33.34 18.23
C LEU A 785 4.24 -31.92 18.63
N TYR A 786 3.00 -31.52 18.29
CA TYR A 786 2.43 -30.22 18.68
C TYR A 786 1.83 -30.20 20.10
N THR A 787 1.79 -31.35 20.79
CA THR A 787 1.20 -31.47 22.13
C THR A 787 2.31 -31.51 23.18
N PRO A 788 2.59 -30.39 23.90
CA PRO A 788 3.61 -30.40 24.94
C PRO A 788 3.25 -31.41 26.05
N HIS A 789 4.29 -31.98 26.66
CA HIS A 789 4.25 -32.95 27.77
C HIS A 789 3.97 -34.43 27.42
N ILE A 790 3.72 -34.81 26.15
CA ILE A 790 3.56 -36.22 25.76
C ILE A 790 4.74 -36.68 24.88
N PRO A 791 5.45 -37.77 25.22
CA PRO A 791 6.59 -38.24 24.43
C PRO A 791 6.17 -38.98 23.14
N SER A 792 6.43 -38.35 21.98
CA SER A 792 6.07 -38.87 20.65
C SER A 792 6.88 -40.09 20.16
N GLU A 793 8.00 -40.44 20.80
CA GLU A 793 8.90 -41.51 20.31
C GLU A 793 8.23 -42.90 20.24
N TYR A 794 7.29 -43.20 21.14
CA TYR A 794 6.52 -44.45 21.07
C TYR A 794 5.65 -44.53 19.81
N LEU A 795 4.94 -43.44 19.49
CA LEU A 795 4.13 -43.34 18.27
C LEU A 795 5.00 -43.38 17.02
N ARG A 796 6.16 -42.70 17.05
CA ARG A 796 7.16 -42.76 15.97
C ARG A 796 7.63 -44.19 15.71
N HIS A 797 7.97 -44.95 16.76
CA HIS A 797 8.41 -46.33 16.63
C HIS A 797 7.29 -47.24 16.10
N LYS A 798 6.05 -47.09 16.61
CA LYS A 798 4.87 -47.83 16.12
C LYS A 798 4.69 -47.63 14.60
N VAL A 799 4.65 -46.37 14.16
CA VAL A 799 4.49 -45.99 12.74
C VAL A 799 5.68 -46.48 11.90
N SER A 800 6.92 -46.34 12.39
CA SER A 800 8.12 -46.78 11.68
C SER A 800 8.10 -48.29 11.42
N VAL A 801 7.71 -49.11 12.41
CA VAL A 801 7.60 -50.57 12.25
C VAL A 801 6.49 -50.94 11.25
N GLU A 802 5.32 -50.30 11.37
CA GLU A 802 4.17 -50.55 10.48
C GLU A 802 4.49 -50.21 9.01
N LEU A 803 5.01 -49.00 8.76
CA LEU A 803 5.32 -48.54 7.41
C LEU A 803 6.57 -49.21 6.81
N SER A 804 7.48 -49.74 7.65
CA SER A 804 8.63 -50.51 7.18
C SER A 804 8.26 -51.94 6.76
N ALA A 805 7.12 -52.49 7.20
CA ALA A 805 6.72 -53.86 6.92
C ALA A 805 6.76 -54.21 5.42
N ALA A 806 7.30 -55.39 5.08
CA ALA A 806 7.47 -55.81 3.68
C ALA A 806 6.15 -56.09 2.96
N ASN A 807 5.07 -56.31 3.71
CA ASN A 807 3.71 -56.61 3.26
C ASN A 807 2.73 -55.43 3.44
N LEU A 808 3.23 -54.18 3.48
CA LEU A 808 2.40 -52.98 3.55
C LEU A 808 1.37 -52.98 2.39
N PRO A 809 0.07 -52.71 2.64
CA PRO A 809 -0.94 -52.71 1.59
C PRO A 809 -0.62 -51.74 0.45
N MET A 810 -0.83 -52.16 -0.80
CA MET A 810 -0.68 -51.31 -1.98
C MET A 810 -1.94 -50.46 -2.20
N THR A 811 -2.11 -49.42 -1.39
CA THR A 811 -3.28 -48.52 -1.43
C THR A 811 -2.87 -47.05 -1.46
N GLY A 812 -3.79 -46.17 -1.91
CA GLY A 812 -3.58 -44.72 -1.86
C GLY A 812 -3.35 -44.20 -0.44
N PHE A 813 -4.02 -44.77 0.57
CA PHE A 813 -3.81 -44.42 1.98
C PHE A 813 -2.41 -44.80 2.47
N SER A 814 -1.86 -45.93 2.04
CA SER A 814 -0.48 -46.31 2.39
C SER A 814 0.56 -45.37 1.76
N VAL A 815 0.28 -44.83 0.56
CA VAL A 815 1.10 -43.76 -0.05
C VAL A 815 1.00 -42.47 0.78
N GLN A 816 -0.20 -42.04 1.18
CA GLN A 816 -0.39 -40.87 2.06
C GLN A 816 0.36 -41.02 3.40
N ALA A 817 0.27 -42.19 4.03
CA ALA A 817 0.95 -42.47 5.29
C ALA A 817 2.48 -42.39 5.16
N LEU A 818 3.05 -42.99 4.11
CA LEU A 818 4.48 -42.89 3.81
C LEU A 818 4.93 -41.44 3.53
N MET A 819 4.13 -40.66 2.79
CA MET A 819 4.42 -39.25 2.50
C MET A 819 4.44 -38.40 3.78
N LEU A 820 3.37 -38.46 4.59
CA LEU A 820 3.28 -37.72 5.84
C LEU A 820 4.41 -38.09 6.80
N PHE A 821 4.74 -39.39 6.90
CA PHE A 821 5.83 -39.85 7.75
C PHE A 821 7.21 -39.44 7.21
N ALA A 822 7.43 -39.45 5.90
CA ALA A 822 8.65 -38.92 5.27
C ALA A 822 8.83 -37.42 5.58
N LEU A 823 7.76 -36.62 5.44
CA LEU A 823 7.77 -35.18 5.74
C LEU A 823 8.11 -34.92 7.21
N ALA A 824 7.42 -35.59 8.13
CA ALA A 824 7.72 -35.46 9.57
C ALA A 824 9.15 -35.88 9.90
N THR A 825 9.64 -36.97 9.31
CA THR A 825 11.00 -37.50 9.50
C THR A 825 12.07 -36.52 8.98
N HIS A 826 11.82 -35.86 7.86
CA HIS A 826 12.66 -34.78 7.32
C HIS A 826 12.76 -33.60 8.29
N CYS A 827 11.63 -33.13 8.80
CA CYS A 827 11.54 -32.03 9.78
C CYS A 827 12.06 -32.43 11.18
N CYS A 828 12.20 -33.73 11.44
CA CYS A 828 12.95 -34.30 12.57
C CYS A 828 14.46 -34.48 12.29
N ASN A 829 15.03 -33.83 11.26
CA ASN A 829 16.47 -33.79 10.93
C ASN A 829 17.06 -35.15 10.46
N ASN A 830 16.22 -36.11 10.06
CA ASN A 830 16.63 -37.42 9.53
C ASN A 830 16.45 -37.49 8.00
N PHE A 831 17.27 -36.73 7.28
CA PHE A 831 17.17 -36.57 5.81
C PHE A 831 17.24 -37.90 5.04
N GLU A 832 18.18 -38.80 5.37
CA GLU A 832 18.36 -40.09 4.69
C GLU A 832 17.15 -41.02 4.87
N GLU A 833 16.67 -41.17 6.10
CA GLU A 833 15.44 -41.93 6.43
C GLU A 833 14.23 -41.36 5.66
N SER A 834 14.09 -40.02 5.61
CA SER A 834 13.01 -39.35 4.88
C SER A 834 13.06 -39.58 3.37
N ARG A 835 14.25 -39.65 2.76
CA ARG A 835 14.42 -39.92 1.32
C ARG A 835 14.03 -41.37 1.00
N VAL A 836 14.45 -42.34 1.80
CA VAL A 836 14.07 -43.76 1.64
C VAL A 836 12.56 -43.97 1.74
N LEU A 837 11.90 -43.31 2.71
CA LEU A 837 10.44 -43.35 2.85
C LEU A 837 9.73 -42.72 1.65
N LEU A 838 10.21 -41.57 1.16
CA LEU A 838 9.65 -40.91 -0.01
C LEU A 838 9.88 -41.71 -1.30
N ASP A 839 11.04 -42.34 -1.48
CA ASP A 839 11.33 -43.22 -2.61
C ASP A 839 10.44 -44.47 -2.66
N ARG A 840 10.09 -45.00 -1.47
CA ARG A 840 9.10 -46.06 -1.33
C ARG A 840 7.69 -45.56 -1.71
N ALA A 841 7.28 -44.38 -1.24
CA ALA A 841 6.01 -43.77 -1.61
C ALA A 841 5.89 -43.52 -3.12
N ILE A 842 6.94 -42.98 -3.76
CA ILE A 842 7.03 -42.78 -5.21
C ILE A 842 6.88 -44.11 -5.95
N THR A 843 7.59 -45.14 -5.51
CA THR A 843 7.55 -46.45 -6.19
C THR A 843 6.17 -47.09 -6.08
N MET A 844 5.55 -47.07 -4.89
CA MET A 844 4.18 -47.56 -4.68
C MET A 844 3.14 -46.76 -5.50
N ALA A 845 3.25 -45.43 -5.52
CA ALA A 845 2.35 -44.57 -6.29
C ALA A 845 2.41 -44.88 -7.80
N LEU A 846 3.60 -45.13 -8.34
CA LEU A 846 3.80 -45.49 -9.75
C LEU A 846 3.28 -46.89 -10.08
N GLU A 847 3.45 -47.86 -9.17
CA GLU A 847 2.95 -49.24 -9.31
C GLU A 847 1.41 -49.30 -9.32
N ILE A 848 0.74 -48.55 -8.45
CA ILE A 848 -0.73 -48.45 -8.44
C ILE A 848 -1.28 -47.47 -9.48
N LYS A 849 -0.41 -46.85 -10.29
CA LYS A 849 -0.75 -45.88 -11.35
C LYS A 849 -1.40 -44.57 -10.87
N MET A 850 -1.05 -44.09 -9.69
CA MET A 850 -1.56 -42.82 -9.14
C MET A 850 -1.27 -41.61 -10.05
N GLN A 851 -0.32 -41.72 -10.98
CA GLN A 851 -0.01 -40.73 -12.02
C GLN A 851 -1.04 -40.64 -13.17
N SER A 852 -2.11 -41.46 -13.17
CA SER A 852 -3.18 -41.39 -14.19
C SER A 852 -4.49 -40.78 -13.69
N ARG A 853 -5.19 -40.03 -14.56
CA ARG A 853 -6.55 -39.51 -14.30
C ARG A 853 -7.51 -40.62 -13.85
N SER A 854 -7.42 -41.79 -14.48
CA SER A 854 -8.30 -42.93 -14.20
C SER A 854 -8.18 -43.45 -12.77
N PHE A 855 -6.99 -43.36 -12.15
CA PHE A 855 -6.78 -43.86 -10.79
C PHE A 855 -7.72 -43.18 -9.78
N ALA A 856 -7.85 -41.86 -9.87
CA ALA A 856 -8.71 -41.09 -8.96
C ALA A 856 -10.17 -41.54 -9.07
N GLN A 857 -10.67 -41.72 -10.29
CA GLN A 857 -12.06 -42.13 -10.58
C GLN A 857 -12.33 -43.59 -10.17
N GLU A 858 -11.42 -44.51 -10.51
CA GLU A 858 -11.54 -45.95 -10.20
C GLU A 858 -11.46 -46.22 -8.68
N ASN A 859 -10.67 -45.44 -7.94
CA ASN A 859 -10.45 -45.61 -6.50
C ASN A 859 -11.21 -44.57 -5.65
N GLY A 860 -12.08 -43.75 -6.27
CA GLY A 860 -12.86 -42.71 -5.60
C GLY A 860 -14.10 -43.21 -4.86
N GLU A 861 -14.49 -44.49 -5.07
CA GLU A 861 -15.71 -45.09 -4.49
C GLU A 861 -17.01 -44.32 -4.81
N GLY A 862 -17.02 -43.50 -5.87
CA GLY A 862 -18.12 -42.58 -6.20
C GLY A 862 -18.22 -41.33 -5.31
N ASN A 863 -17.21 -41.07 -4.48
CA ASN A 863 -17.12 -39.91 -3.60
C ASN A 863 -16.10 -38.89 -4.14
N ALA A 864 -16.59 -37.76 -4.67
CA ALA A 864 -15.75 -36.71 -5.25
C ALA A 864 -14.68 -36.15 -4.29
N VAL A 865 -14.92 -36.15 -2.97
CA VAL A 865 -13.93 -35.71 -1.96
C VAL A 865 -12.78 -36.72 -1.86
N LEU A 866 -13.05 -38.01 -2.04
CA LEU A 866 -12.02 -39.05 -2.05
C LEU A 866 -11.22 -39.02 -3.37
N GLU A 867 -11.87 -38.75 -4.51
CA GLU A 867 -11.17 -38.51 -5.78
C GLU A 867 -10.22 -37.30 -5.69
N GLU A 868 -10.66 -36.22 -5.04
CA GLU A 868 -9.87 -35.02 -4.82
C GLU A 868 -8.68 -35.26 -3.89
N SER A 869 -8.87 -36.03 -2.81
CA SER A 869 -7.80 -36.54 -1.94
C SER A 869 -6.72 -37.27 -2.77
N TRP A 870 -7.10 -38.08 -3.76
CA TRP A 870 -6.14 -38.76 -4.65
C TRP A 870 -5.38 -37.81 -5.57
N ARG A 871 -6.05 -36.85 -6.21
CA ARG A 871 -5.39 -35.80 -7.03
C ARG A 871 -4.37 -35.02 -6.20
N ARG A 872 -4.76 -34.60 -5.00
CA ARG A 872 -3.90 -33.88 -4.04
C ARG A 872 -2.70 -34.71 -3.59
N THR A 873 -2.90 -36.01 -3.36
CA THR A 873 -1.82 -36.95 -2.96
C THR A 873 -0.74 -37.02 -4.04
N TRP A 874 -1.12 -37.24 -5.30
CA TRP A 874 -0.16 -37.26 -6.41
C TRP A 874 0.62 -35.95 -6.55
N TRP A 875 -0.09 -34.82 -6.54
CA TRP A 875 0.55 -33.53 -6.74
C TRP A 875 1.43 -33.10 -5.56
N LEU A 876 1.04 -33.40 -4.31
CA LEU A 876 1.94 -33.16 -3.16
C LEU A 876 3.15 -34.10 -3.18
N LEU A 877 3.03 -35.32 -3.68
CA LEU A 877 4.17 -36.24 -3.86
C LEU A 877 5.19 -35.67 -4.86
N PHE A 878 4.71 -35.08 -5.96
CA PHE A 878 5.53 -34.35 -6.94
C PHE A 878 6.23 -33.14 -6.30
N ILE A 879 5.50 -32.33 -5.53
CA ILE A 879 6.05 -31.17 -4.80
C ILE A 879 7.09 -31.61 -3.78
N MET A 880 6.86 -32.69 -3.04
CA MET A 880 7.79 -33.25 -2.05
C MET A 880 9.08 -33.77 -2.70
N ASP A 881 9.01 -34.52 -3.81
CA ASP A 881 10.20 -35.04 -4.49
C ASP A 881 11.10 -33.89 -4.99
N GLY A 882 10.51 -32.85 -5.60
CA GLY A 882 11.25 -31.67 -6.04
C GLY A 882 11.82 -30.82 -4.89
N THR A 883 11.07 -30.61 -3.81
CA THR A 883 11.54 -29.82 -2.66
C THR A 883 12.62 -30.55 -1.86
N PHE A 884 12.49 -31.88 -1.67
CA PHE A 884 13.53 -32.69 -1.03
C PHE A 884 14.81 -32.69 -1.86
N ALA A 885 14.72 -32.88 -3.19
CA ALA A 885 15.87 -32.78 -4.08
C ALA A 885 16.57 -31.41 -3.99
N GLY A 886 15.81 -30.31 -3.89
CA GLY A 886 16.37 -28.97 -3.70
C GLY A 886 17.09 -28.75 -2.36
N VAL A 887 16.55 -29.30 -1.27
CA VAL A 887 17.19 -29.26 0.07
C VAL A 887 18.41 -30.18 0.13
N MET A 888 18.37 -31.34 -0.51
CA MET A 888 19.48 -32.29 -0.62
C MET A 888 20.52 -31.89 -1.69
N HIS A 889 20.27 -30.78 -2.40
CA HIS A 889 21.12 -30.23 -3.46
C HIS A 889 21.39 -31.19 -4.63
N GLU A 890 20.40 -32.03 -4.95
CA GLU A 890 20.36 -32.90 -6.12
C GLU A 890 20.15 -32.06 -7.41
N THR A 891 20.59 -32.58 -8.56
CA THR A 891 20.53 -31.86 -9.85
C THR A 891 19.22 -32.08 -10.62
N SER A 892 18.42 -33.08 -10.21
CA SER A 892 17.10 -33.41 -10.74
C SER A 892 16.33 -34.21 -9.67
N PHE A 893 15.03 -34.47 -9.90
CA PHE A 893 14.20 -35.32 -9.04
C PHE A 893 13.45 -36.38 -9.87
N ARG A 894 13.08 -37.51 -9.26
CA ARG A 894 12.60 -38.71 -9.97
C ARG A 894 11.33 -38.45 -10.77
N LEU A 895 10.36 -37.74 -10.18
CA LEU A 895 9.05 -37.50 -10.79
C LEU A 895 9.07 -36.46 -11.92
N SER A 896 10.14 -35.66 -12.06
CA SER A 896 10.23 -34.57 -13.05
C SER A 896 10.07 -35.01 -14.51
N ASN A 897 10.42 -36.26 -14.84
CA ASN A 897 10.37 -36.83 -16.19
C ASN A 897 9.25 -37.88 -16.37
N ILE A 898 8.37 -38.07 -15.38
CA ILE A 898 7.26 -39.03 -15.47
C ILE A 898 6.06 -38.32 -16.13
N PRO A 899 5.52 -38.82 -17.26
CA PRO A 899 4.31 -38.26 -17.83
C PRO A 899 3.12 -38.52 -16.91
N THR A 900 2.26 -37.51 -16.75
CA THR A 900 1.06 -37.57 -15.91
C THR A 900 -0.08 -36.81 -16.58
N ASP A 901 -1.29 -37.34 -16.48
CA ASP A 901 -2.54 -36.71 -16.92
C ASP A 901 -3.52 -36.46 -15.75
N VAL A 902 -3.03 -36.53 -14.50
CA VAL A 902 -3.82 -36.22 -13.30
C VAL A 902 -4.27 -34.76 -13.34
N ASP A 903 -5.56 -34.53 -13.15
CA ASP A 903 -6.13 -33.19 -13.15
C ASP A 903 -5.70 -32.35 -11.93
N LEU A 904 -5.84 -31.04 -12.05
CA LEU A 904 -5.43 -30.05 -11.06
C LEU A 904 -6.41 -30.01 -9.87
N PRO A 905 -5.92 -29.94 -8.62
CA PRO A 905 -6.76 -29.84 -7.44
C PRO A 905 -7.61 -28.55 -7.38
N CYS A 906 -8.75 -28.65 -6.69
CA CYS A 906 -9.65 -27.53 -6.38
C CYS A 906 -9.13 -26.66 -5.21
N GLU A 907 -9.81 -25.54 -4.93
CA GLU A 907 -9.45 -24.65 -3.83
C GLU A 907 -9.64 -25.31 -2.45
N GLU A 908 -8.87 -24.88 -1.46
CA GLU A 908 -8.93 -25.46 -0.11
C GLU A 908 -10.31 -25.34 0.54
N ARG A 909 -11.03 -24.26 0.24
CA ARG A 909 -12.40 -24.06 0.71
C ARG A 909 -13.38 -25.06 0.08
N GLU A 910 -13.24 -25.33 -1.21
CA GLU A 910 -14.09 -26.26 -1.96
C GLU A 910 -13.90 -27.69 -1.43
N TYR A 911 -12.63 -28.07 -1.19
CA TYR A 911 -12.27 -29.34 -0.57
C TYR A 911 -12.81 -29.48 0.86
N ALA A 912 -12.62 -28.46 1.71
CA ALA A 912 -13.06 -28.50 3.10
C ALA A 912 -14.60 -28.51 3.27
N GLU A 913 -15.33 -27.85 2.37
CA GLU A 913 -16.81 -27.87 2.32
C GLU A 913 -17.36 -29.14 1.62
N GLY A 914 -16.52 -29.88 0.89
CA GLY A 914 -16.91 -31.04 0.08
C GLY A 914 -17.58 -30.70 -1.27
N ASN A 915 -17.60 -29.42 -1.64
CA ASN A 915 -18.21 -28.90 -2.86
C ASN A 915 -17.22 -28.97 -4.04
N ILE A 916 -16.83 -30.18 -4.44
CA ILE A 916 -15.76 -30.39 -5.43
C ILE A 916 -16.22 -29.98 -6.85
N PRO A 917 -15.59 -28.99 -7.50
CA PRO A 917 -15.93 -28.58 -8.86
C PRO A 917 -15.44 -29.59 -9.91
N ALA A 918 -15.84 -29.40 -11.17
CA ALA A 918 -15.27 -30.13 -12.29
C ALA A 918 -13.74 -29.89 -12.36
N PRO A 919 -12.90 -30.94 -12.36
CA PRO A 919 -11.45 -30.79 -12.28
C PRO A 919 -10.88 -30.31 -13.61
N LYS A 920 -9.86 -29.46 -13.56
CA LYS A 920 -9.23 -28.82 -14.74
C LYS A 920 -7.96 -29.53 -15.12
N SER A 921 -7.72 -29.73 -16.41
CA SER A 921 -6.52 -30.43 -16.87
C SER A 921 -5.25 -29.56 -16.79
N LEU A 922 -4.09 -30.20 -16.70
CA LEU A 922 -2.80 -29.51 -16.80
C LEU A 922 -2.65 -28.76 -18.14
N LEU A 923 -3.23 -29.30 -19.23
CA LEU A 923 -3.19 -28.70 -20.56
C LEU A 923 -3.97 -27.38 -20.64
N GLU A 924 -5.11 -27.27 -19.95
CA GLU A 924 -5.85 -25.99 -19.82
C GLU A 924 -4.99 -24.93 -19.12
N TYR A 925 -4.25 -25.32 -18.07
CA TYR A 925 -3.33 -24.38 -17.41
C TYR A 925 -2.18 -23.97 -18.33
N GLU A 926 -1.57 -24.90 -19.06
CA GLU A 926 -0.45 -24.62 -19.99
C GLU A 926 -0.85 -23.83 -21.25
N THR A 927 -2.14 -23.74 -21.55
CA THR A 927 -2.67 -23.00 -22.71
C THR A 927 -3.53 -21.79 -22.32
N ARG A 928 -3.64 -21.49 -21.01
CA ARG A 928 -4.50 -20.41 -20.48
C ARG A 928 -4.19 -19.03 -21.07
N GLU A 929 -2.94 -18.77 -21.48
CA GLU A 929 -2.51 -17.54 -22.14
C GLU A 929 -3.16 -17.33 -23.54
N PHE A 930 -3.76 -18.37 -24.11
CA PHE A 930 -4.47 -18.38 -25.40
C PHE A 930 -5.98 -18.61 -25.26
N SER A 931 -6.51 -18.62 -24.04
CA SER A 931 -7.95 -18.69 -23.76
C SER A 931 -8.60 -17.32 -23.95
N ASP A 932 -9.76 -17.27 -24.61
CA ASP A 932 -10.59 -16.07 -24.71
C ASP A 932 -11.26 -15.70 -23.37
N GLU A 933 -11.34 -16.65 -22.43
CA GLU A 933 -11.93 -16.49 -21.09
C GLU A 933 -10.87 -16.58 -19.97
N GLU A 934 -11.04 -15.79 -18.90
CA GLU A 934 -10.17 -15.81 -17.72
C GLU A 934 -10.45 -17.05 -16.84
N ILE A 935 -9.75 -18.16 -17.10
CA ILE A 935 -9.89 -19.40 -16.34
C ILE A 935 -9.24 -19.24 -14.95
N ALA A 936 -10.05 -19.18 -13.89
CA ALA A 936 -9.56 -19.16 -12.51
C ALA A 936 -8.97 -20.53 -12.09
N PHE A 937 -7.72 -20.55 -11.62
CA PHE A 937 -7.06 -21.75 -11.09
C PHE A 937 -6.82 -21.66 -9.58
N SER A 938 -6.73 -22.81 -8.91
CA SER A 938 -6.57 -22.90 -7.46
C SER A 938 -5.17 -22.48 -6.99
N SER A 939 -5.02 -22.15 -5.71
CA SER A 939 -3.70 -21.93 -5.10
C SER A 939 -2.77 -23.14 -5.26
N PHE A 940 -3.35 -24.34 -5.25
CA PHE A 940 -2.62 -25.60 -5.43
C PHE A 940 -2.01 -25.70 -6.84
N THR A 941 -2.71 -25.25 -7.88
CA THR A 941 -2.17 -25.18 -9.25
C THR A 941 -0.90 -24.34 -9.34
N TYR A 942 -0.86 -23.18 -8.68
CA TYR A 942 0.32 -22.32 -8.70
C TYR A 942 1.49 -22.89 -7.88
N LEU A 943 1.23 -23.65 -6.82
CA LEU A 943 2.24 -24.42 -6.09
C LEU A 943 2.81 -25.58 -6.95
N ILE A 944 1.94 -26.30 -7.68
CA ILE A 944 2.35 -27.33 -8.64
C ILE A 944 3.27 -26.72 -9.70
N ASP A 945 2.89 -25.61 -10.32
CA ASP A 945 3.71 -24.96 -11.35
C ASP A 945 5.06 -24.48 -10.77
N GLY A 946 5.07 -23.94 -9.55
CA GLY A 946 6.30 -23.65 -8.82
C GLY A 946 7.20 -24.88 -8.63
N ALA A 947 6.62 -26.04 -8.29
CA ALA A 947 7.35 -27.30 -8.19
C ALA A 947 7.87 -27.81 -9.55
N ARG A 948 7.15 -27.57 -10.65
CA ARG A 948 7.63 -27.89 -12.01
C ARG A 948 8.80 -26.99 -12.41
N ILE A 949 8.85 -25.74 -11.94
CA ILE A 949 9.97 -24.82 -12.18
C ILE A 949 11.25 -25.28 -11.43
N ILE A 950 11.15 -26.01 -10.32
CA ILE A 950 12.32 -26.63 -9.63
C ILE A 950 13.19 -27.40 -10.64
N GLY A 951 12.57 -28.21 -11.51
CA GLY A 951 13.27 -29.03 -12.50
C GLY A 951 14.05 -28.23 -13.55
N ALA A 952 13.70 -26.96 -13.78
CA ALA A 952 14.47 -26.05 -14.64
C ALA A 952 15.58 -25.31 -13.88
N VAL A 953 15.47 -25.16 -12.56
CA VAL A 953 16.41 -24.41 -11.72
C VAL A 953 17.54 -25.31 -11.19
N LEU A 954 17.25 -26.51 -10.67
CA LEU A 954 18.26 -27.41 -10.08
C LEU A 954 19.45 -27.73 -11.02
N PRO A 955 19.28 -28.00 -12.32
CA PRO A 955 20.40 -28.23 -13.22
C PRO A 955 21.38 -27.05 -13.32
N THR A 956 20.90 -25.81 -13.07
CA THR A 956 21.72 -24.59 -13.11
C THR A 956 22.60 -24.37 -11.87
N ILE A 957 22.45 -25.24 -10.85
CA ILE A 957 23.18 -25.24 -9.57
C ILE A 957 24.33 -26.27 -9.58
N SER A 958 24.34 -27.20 -10.55
CA SER A 958 25.28 -28.33 -10.60
C SER A 958 26.75 -27.95 -10.44
N GLN A 959 27.46 -28.67 -9.57
CA GLN A 959 28.88 -28.46 -9.28
C GLN A 959 29.83 -28.81 -10.44
N ALA A 960 29.33 -29.44 -11.51
CA ALA A 960 30.14 -30.18 -12.49
C ALA A 960 30.47 -29.44 -13.80
N GLY A 961 30.04 -28.19 -14.01
CA GLY A 961 30.33 -27.45 -15.24
C GLY A 961 30.01 -25.96 -15.17
N GLU A 962 30.40 -25.20 -16.20
CA GLU A 962 29.93 -23.80 -16.34
C GLU A 962 28.39 -23.81 -16.46
N PRO A 963 27.65 -23.14 -15.57
CA PRO A 963 26.20 -23.18 -15.62
C PRO A 963 25.73 -22.31 -16.79
N SER A 964 25.31 -22.97 -17.88
CA SER A 964 24.89 -22.33 -19.12
C SER A 964 24.00 -21.11 -18.89
N ASP A 965 24.45 -19.93 -19.31
CA ASP A 965 23.70 -18.68 -19.18
C ASP A 965 22.35 -18.77 -19.91
N HIS A 966 22.24 -19.60 -20.96
CA HIS A 966 20.97 -19.91 -21.62
C HIS A 966 20.00 -20.68 -20.71
N ALA A 967 20.48 -21.70 -19.99
CA ALA A 967 19.64 -22.45 -19.05
C ALA A 967 19.21 -21.56 -17.87
N ALA A 968 20.11 -20.74 -17.34
CA ALA A 968 19.79 -19.75 -16.30
C ALA A 968 18.79 -18.70 -16.77
N THR A 969 18.89 -18.24 -18.03
CA THR A 969 17.94 -17.30 -18.64
C THR A 969 16.56 -17.93 -18.82
N ALA A 970 16.49 -19.19 -19.29
CA ALA A 970 15.24 -19.93 -19.43
C ALA A 970 14.56 -20.20 -18.07
N ALA A 971 15.32 -20.57 -17.04
CA ALA A 971 14.83 -20.73 -15.68
C ALA A 971 14.29 -19.40 -15.10
N ASN A 972 15.03 -18.29 -15.29
CA ASN A 972 14.56 -16.96 -14.92
C ASN A 972 13.30 -16.54 -15.68
N ALA A 973 13.17 -16.89 -16.96
CA ALA A 973 11.97 -16.59 -17.75
C ALA A 973 10.74 -17.33 -17.19
N LYS A 974 10.88 -18.59 -16.78
CA LYS A 974 9.81 -19.33 -16.08
C LYS A 974 9.42 -18.67 -14.76
N LEU A 975 10.39 -18.30 -13.92
CA LEU A 975 10.13 -17.63 -12.63
C LEU A 975 9.43 -16.27 -12.80
N VAL A 976 9.85 -15.46 -13.78
CA VAL A 976 9.20 -14.17 -14.07
C VAL A 976 7.81 -14.39 -14.68
N SER A 977 7.64 -15.38 -15.57
CA SER A 977 6.34 -15.70 -16.16
C SER A 977 5.31 -16.10 -15.09
N TRP A 978 5.71 -16.91 -14.11
CA TRP A 978 4.85 -17.29 -12.99
C TRP A 978 4.33 -16.06 -12.24
N VAL A 979 5.21 -15.11 -11.90
CA VAL A 979 4.82 -13.88 -11.17
C VAL A 979 3.93 -12.95 -12.01
N VAL A 980 4.18 -12.84 -13.32
CA VAL A 980 3.44 -11.94 -14.22
C VAL A 980 2.05 -12.47 -14.54
N HIS A 981 1.89 -13.79 -14.68
CA HIS A 981 0.60 -14.44 -14.98
C HIS A 981 -0.17 -14.91 -13.73
N LEU A 982 0.32 -14.57 -12.53
CA LEU A 982 -0.42 -14.82 -11.29
C LEU A 982 -1.63 -13.86 -11.22
N PRO A 983 -2.87 -14.35 -11.05
CA PRO A 983 -4.06 -13.51 -10.99
C PRO A 983 -4.08 -12.67 -9.71
N GLU A 984 -4.78 -11.53 -9.74
CA GLU A 984 -4.76 -10.56 -8.64
C GLU A 984 -5.25 -11.14 -7.30
N SER A 985 -6.19 -12.09 -7.34
CA SER A 985 -6.67 -12.84 -6.18
C SER A 985 -5.60 -13.72 -5.51
N LYS A 986 -4.54 -14.11 -6.23
CA LYS A 986 -3.45 -14.94 -5.73
C LYS A 986 -2.18 -14.15 -5.41
N LYS A 987 -2.02 -12.92 -5.91
CA LYS A 987 -0.92 -12.02 -5.47
C LYS A 987 -0.99 -11.65 -3.99
N GLN A 988 -2.17 -11.74 -3.38
CA GLN A 988 -2.37 -11.54 -1.94
C GLN A 988 -2.43 -12.90 -1.24
N ILE A 989 -1.51 -13.12 -0.28
CA ILE A 989 -1.45 -14.36 0.52
C ILE A 989 -2.56 -14.41 1.58
N ILE A 990 -3.04 -13.24 2.02
CA ILE A 990 -4.16 -13.10 2.96
C ILE A 990 -5.41 -12.80 2.16
N HIS A 991 -6.46 -13.59 2.35
CA HIS A 991 -7.75 -13.37 1.69
C HIS A 991 -8.51 -12.20 2.34
N GLU A 992 -9.50 -11.63 1.65
CA GLU A 992 -10.35 -10.54 2.17
C GLU A 992 -11.08 -10.85 3.49
N SER A 993 -11.16 -12.13 3.87
CA SER A 993 -11.72 -12.62 5.14
C SER A 993 -10.74 -12.55 6.32
N GLY A 994 -9.48 -12.18 6.09
CA GLY A 994 -8.40 -12.25 7.06
C GLY A 994 -7.85 -13.66 7.30
N LYS A 995 -8.44 -14.71 6.73
CA LYS A 995 -7.82 -16.06 6.73
C LYS A 995 -6.69 -16.07 5.70
N MET A 996 -5.54 -16.60 6.11
CA MET A 996 -4.39 -16.81 5.24
C MET A 996 -4.54 -18.09 4.41
N ASP A 997 -4.12 -18.03 3.15
CA ASP A 997 -4.03 -19.19 2.27
C ASP A 997 -2.60 -19.78 2.37
N GLU A 998 -2.46 -20.87 3.11
CA GLU A 998 -1.16 -21.51 3.36
C GLU A 998 -0.57 -22.19 2.11
N VAL A 999 -1.42 -22.67 1.19
CA VAL A 999 -0.96 -23.25 -0.09
C VAL A 999 -0.39 -22.14 -0.99
N ASN A 1000 -1.06 -20.98 -1.03
CA ASN A 1000 -0.56 -19.81 -1.75
C ASN A 1000 0.71 -19.22 -1.10
N PHE A 1001 0.78 -19.20 0.24
CA PHE A 1001 1.99 -18.84 0.99
C PHE A 1001 3.17 -19.74 0.60
N GLN A 1002 2.97 -21.06 0.54
CA GLN A 1002 3.99 -22.01 0.09
C GLN A 1002 4.42 -21.77 -1.36
N ALA A 1003 3.48 -21.45 -2.26
CA ALA A 1003 3.81 -21.16 -3.65
C ALA A 1003 4.72 -19.91 -3.78
N HIS A 1004 4.40 -18.83 -3.06
CA HIS A 1004 5.23 -17.62 -3.00
C HIS A 1004 6.59 -17.88 -2.34
N MET A 1005 6.64 -18.69 -1.29
CA MET A 1005 7.87 -19.08 -0.60
C MET A 1005 8.78 -19.85 -1.55
N LEU A 1006 8.25 -20.87 -2.24
CA LEU A 1006 8.98 -21.70 -3.19
C LEU A 1006 9.55 -20.87 -4.36
N ILE A 1007 8.74 -20.02 -4.98
CA ILE A 1007 9.19 -19.17 -6.10
C ILE A 1007 10.31 -18.21 -5.66
N ASN A 1008 10.19 -17.58 -4.49
CA ASN A 1008 11.25 -16.73 -3.98
C ASN A 1008 12.52 -17.54 -3.65
N LEU A 1009 12.42 -18.73 -3.07
CA LEU A 1009 13.57 -19.61 -2.85
C LEU A 1009 14.25 -20.01 -4.17
N LEU A 1010 13.49 -20.29 -5.23
CA LEU A 1010 14.05 -20.58 -6.56
C LEU A 1010 14.75 -19.36 -7.18
N VAL A 1011 14.22 -18.14 -6.98
CA VAL A 1011 14.92 -16.89 -7.31
C VAL A 1011 16.22 -16.78 -6.50
N LEU A 1012 16.23 -17.13 -5.21
CA LEU A 1012 17.43 -17.12 -4.38
C LEU A 1012 18.50 -18.10 -4.90
N TYR A 1013 18.13 -19.36 -5.16
CA TYR A 1013 19.01 -20.38 -5.73
C TYR A 1013 19.60 -19.95 -7.09
N LEU A 1014 18.80 -19.34 -7.96
CA LEU A 1014 19.24 -18.95 -9.31
C LEU A 1014 20.12 -17.70 -9.31
N HIS A 1015 19.79 -16.68 -8.50
CA HIS A 1015 20.44 -15.38 -8.55
C HIS A 1015 21.59 -15.22 -7.54
N ARG A 1016 21.54 -15.84 -6.35
CA ARG A 1016 22.58 -15.67 -5.32
C ARG A 1016 23.99 -16.07 -5.80
N PRO A 1017 24.21 -17.22 -6.48
CA PRO A 1017 25.54 -17.59 -6.97
C PRO A 1017 26.12 -16.62 -8.01
N ARG A 1018 25.25 -15.87 -8.70
CA ARG A 1018 25.59 -14.89 -9.76
C ARG A 1018 25.63 -13.44 -9.23
N SER A 1019 25.42 -13.26 -7.92
CA SER A 1019 25.36 -11.96 -7.25
C SER A 1019 26.70 -11.59 -6.58
N ARG A 1020 26.78 -10.38 -6.03
CA ARG A 1020 27.90 -9.96 -5.17
C ARG A 1020 27.86 -10.58 -3.76
N LEU A 1021 26.77 -11.24 -3.37
CA LEU A 1021 26.59 -11.90 -2.07
C LEU A 1021 27.25 -13.28 -2.07
N ALA A 1022 28.57 -13.31 -2.23
CA ALA A 1022 29.34 -14.54 -2.27
C ALA A 1022 29.21 -15.34 -0.98
N TYR A 1023 29.13 -16.67 -1.12
CA TYR A 1023 29.20 -17.61 0.00
C TYR A 1023 30.51 -17.46 0.78
N SER A 1024 30.43 -17.72 2.07
CA SER A 1024 31.55 -17.86 2.99
C SER A 1024 31.82 -19.33 3.33
N GLY A 1025 33.04 -19.67 3.75
CA GLY A 1025 33.35 -21.04 4.19
C GLY A 1025 32.58 -21.47 5.45
N VAL A 1026 32.17 -20.50 6.28
CA VAL A 1026 31.42 -20.71 7.53
C VAL A 1026 30.00 -21.23 7.24
N GLU A 1027 29.37 -20.78 6.15
CA GLU A 1027 28.05 -21.26 5.75
C GLU A 1027 28.03 -22.76 5.42
N GLY A 1028 29.19 -23.34 5.06
CA GLY A 1028 29.33 -24.78 4.80
C GLY A 1028 29.11 -25.66 6.03
N SER A 1029 28.98 -25.08 7.23
CA SER A 1029 28.57 -25.83 8.43
C SER A 1029 27.06 -26.07 8.52
N SER A 1030 26.23 -25.43 7.69
CA SER A 1030 24.78 -25.63 7.70
C SER A 1030 24.34 -26.63 6.63
N LYS A 1031 23.51 -27.60 7.02
CA LYS A 1031 22.90 -28.55 6.06
C LYS A 1031 21.89 -27.90 5.11
N CYS A 1032 21.48 -26.65 5.37
CA CYS A 1032 20.52 -25.92 4.54
C CYS A 1032 21.17 -25.21 3.34
N THR A 1033 22.48 -25.36 3.11
CA THR A 1033 23.18 -24.75 1.98
C THR A 1033 24.39 -25.60 1.57
N VAL A 1034 24.75 -25.53 0.29
CA VAL A 1034 26.00 -26.09 -0.24
C VAL A 1034 26.91 -24.94 -0.68
N THR A 1035 28.12 -24.89 -0.11
CA THR A 1035 29.13 -23.92 -0.50
C THR A 1035 29.89 -24.39 -1.74
N PRO A 1036 29.92 -23.61 -2.83
CA PRO A 1036 30.71 -23.93 -4.02
C PRO A 1036 32.23 -23.87 -3.73
N SER A 1037 33.04 -24.54 -4.56
CA SER A 1037 34.48 -24.66 -4.30
C SER A 1037 35.21 -23.30 -4.35
N SER A 1038 36.35 -23.19 -3.68
CA SER A 1038 37.13 -21.92 -3.62
C SER A 1038 37.50 -21.37 -5.01
N GLU A 1039 37.75 -22.25 -5.97
CA GLU A 1039 38.03 -21.88 -7.35
C GLU A 1039 36.77 -21.37 -8.08
N GLN A 1040 35.63 -22.05 -7.90
CA GLN A 1040 34.34 -21.63 -8.45
C GLN A 1040 33.90 -20.28 -7.86
N MET A 1041 34.03 -20.08 -6.55
CA MET A 1041 33.74 -18.80 -5.87
C MET A 1041 34.55 -17.64 -6.45
N THR A 1042 35.83 -17.87 -6.77
CA THR A 1042 36.71 -16.83 -7.31
C THR A 1042 36.30 -16.43 -8.73
N ARG A 1043 35.92 -17.40 -9.58
CA ARG A 1043 35.43 -17.13 -10.95
C ARG A 1043 34.06 -16.44 -10.94
N MET A 1044 33.13 -16.84 -10.06
CA MET A 1044 31.81 -16.21 -9.93
C MET A 1044 31.92 -14.74 -9.48
N ARG A 1045 32.83 -14.41 -8.56
CA ARG A 1045 33.09 -13.02 -8.13
C ARG A 1045 33.55 -12.11 -9.26
N GLN A 1046 34.25 -12.63 -10.28
CA GLN A 1046 34.69 -11.84 -11.44
C GLN A 1046 33.56 -11.49 -12.42
N LYS A 1047 32.49 -12.29 -12.48
CA LYS A 1047 31.31 -12.06 -13.36
C LYS A 1047 30.07 -11.53 -12.59
N ALA A 1048 30.20 -11.09 -11.34
CA ALA A 1048 29.05 -10.75 -10.49
C ALA A 1048 28.33 -9.45 -10.91
N TYR A 1049 27.13 -9.59 -11.48
CA TYR A 1049 26.33 -8.46 -11.97
C TYR A 1049 25.47 -7.78 -10.88
N ALA A 1050 25.25 -6.47 -11.04
CA ALA A 1050 24.37 -5.69 -10.17
C ALA A 1050 22.90 -6.18 -10.23
N LEU A 1051 22.42 -6.63 -11.40
CA LEU A 1051 21.06 -7.14 -11.57
C LEU A 1051 20.77 -8.36 -10.68
N HIS A 1052 21.67 -9.35 -10.65
CA HIS A 1052 21.53 -10.52 -9.79
C HIS A 1052 21.61 -10.16 -8.30
N THR A 1053 22.42 -9.15 -7.96
CA THR A 1053 22.52 -8.60 -6.60
C THR A 1053 21.20 -7.99 -6.14
N ASN A 1054 20.57 -7.13 -6.95
CA ASN A 1054 19.30 -6.51 -6.61
C ASN A 1054 18.14 -7.53 -6.53
N LYS A 1055 18.09 -8.50 -7.46
CA LYS A 1055 17.13 -9.62 -7.40
C LYS A 1055 17.28 -10.46 -6.14
N THR A 1056 18.52 -10.75 -5.75
CA THR A 1056 18.82 -11.48 -4.50
C THR A 1056 18.35 -10.68 -3.29
N LEU A 1057 18.68 -9.38 -3.19
CA LEU A 1057 18.25 -8.54 -2.07
C LEU A 1057 16.72 -8.47 -1.95
N SER A 1058 16.00 -8.18 -3.04
CA SER A 1058 14.53 -8.11 -3.03
C SER A 1058 13.88 -9.44 -2.63
N CYS A 1059 14.43 -10.56 -3.09
CA CYS A 1059 14.00 -11.90 -2.68
C CYS A 1059 14.21 -12.15 -1.16
N LEU A 1060 15.37 -11.79 -0.62
CA LEU A 1060 15.68 -11.95 0.81
C LEU A 1060 14.74 -11.13 1.70
N GLU A 1061 14.39 -9.91 1.28
CA GLU A 1061 13.44 -9.06 1.98
C GLU A 1061 12.03 -9.64 1.96
N THR A 1062 11.58 -10.21 0.83
CA THR A 1062 10.30 -10.91 0.73
C THR A 1062 10.27 -12.16 1.61
N LEU A 1063 11.25 -13.06 1.50
CA LEU A 1063 11.31 -14.32 2.26
C LEU A 1063 11.27 -14.10 3.77
N LEU A 1064 12.04 -13.13 4.28
CA LEU A 1064 12.04 -12.82 5.72
C LEU A 1064 10.81 -11.98 6.12
N GLY A 1065 10.31 -11.11 5.24
CA GLY A 1065 9.09 -10.33 5.45
C GLY A 1065 7.83 -11.20 5.57
N MET A 1066 7.76 -12.32 4.83
CA MET A 1066 6.68 -13.30 4.94
C MET A 1066 6.55 -13.91 6.36
N MET A 1067 7.60 -13.88 7.19
CA MET A 1067 7.53 -14.32 8.59
C MET A 1067 6.84 -13.32 9.53
N ALA A 1068 6.48 -12.13 9.05
CA ALA A 1068 5.74 -11.11 9.80
C ALA A 1068 4.23 -11.08 9.46
N LEU A 1069 3.73 -12.04 8.66
CA LEU A 1069 2.30 -12.20 8.39
C LEU A 1069 1.54 -12.57 9.68
N PRO A 1070 0.24 -12.24 9.81
CA PRO A 1070 -0.49 -12.30 11.08
C PRO A 1070 -0.87 -13.71 11.58
N THR A 1071 -0.32 -14.77 10.98
CA THR A 1071 -0.58 -16.17 11.36
C THR A 1071 0.50 -16.67 12.32
N PRO A 1072 0.17 -17.44 13.37
CA PRO A 1072 1.17 -18.09 14.22
C PRO A 1072 2.13 -18.97 13.40
N ILE A 1073 3.44 -18.78 13.60
CA ILE A 1073 4.49 -19.40 12.77
C ILE A 1073 4.42 -20.93 12.75
N LEU A 1074 3.98 -21.55 13.85
CA LEU A 1074 3.77 -22.99 13.98
C LEU A 1074 2.65 -23.58 13.09
N LYS A 1075 1.80 -22.75 12.46
CA LYS A 1075 0.79 -23.20 11.49
C LYS A 1075 1.30 -23.25 10.03
N HIS A 1076 2.47 -22.70 9.77
CA HIS A 1076 3.10 -22.83 8.44
C HIS A 1076 3.73 -24.22 8.28
N THR A 1077 3.92 -24.66 7.03
CA THR A 1077 4.69 -25.89 6.78
C THR A 1077 6.07 -25.85 7.44
N PRO A 1078 6.50 -26.90 8.17
CA PRO A 1078 7.86 -26.97 8.72
C PRO A 1078 8.94 -27.08 7.63
N LEU A 1079 8.57 -27.33 6.37
CA LEU A 1079 9.51 -27.29 5.23
C LEU A 1079 10.12 -25.90 4.99
N ILE A 1080 9.54 -24.81 5.52
CA ILE A 1080 10.13 -23.47 5.41
C ILE A 1080 11.43 -23.32 6.22
N ILE A 1081 11.76 -24.22 7.16
CA ILE A 1081 12.92 -24.07 8.06
C ILE A 1081 14.23 -23.89 7.27
N CYS A 1082 14.46 -24.72 6.24
CA CYS A 1082 15.62 -24.59 5.36
C CYS A 1082 15.58 -23.30 4.51
N GLY A 1083 14.38 -22.90 4.06
CA GLY A 1083 14.16 -21.67 3.30
C GLY A 1083 14.51 -20.41 4.09
N VAL A 1084 14.00 -20.31 5.32
CA VAL A 1084 14.29 -19.22 6.26
C VAL A 1084 15.78 -19.17 6.60
N ALA A 1085 16.44 -20.32 6.76
CA ALA A 1085 17.89 -20.40 6.99
C ALA A 1085 18.69 -19.83 5.81
N MET A 1086 18.37 -20.23 4.57
CA MET A 1086 19.00 -19.68 3.38
C MET A 1086 18.79 -18.17 3.25
N ALA A 1087 17.60 -17.66 3.60
CA ALA A 1087 17.32 -16.24 3.62
C ALA A 1087 18.12 -15.49 4.71
N ILE A 1088 18.26 -16.07 5.91
CA ILE A 1088 19.11 -15.51 6.97
C ILE A 1088 20.58 -15.43 6.52
N MET A 1089 21.13 -16.50 5.95
CA MET A 1089 22.53 -16.53 5.46
C MET A 1089 22.76 -15.52 4.33
N GLY A 1090 21.81 -15.43 3.38
CA GLY A 1090 21.84 -14.39 2.34
C GLY A 1090 21.82 -12.98 2.93
N GLN A 1091 20.97 -12.72 3.91
CA GLN A 1091 20.88 -11.40 4.55
C GLN A 1091 22.12 -11.07 5.39
N MET A 1092 22.76 -12.06 6.02
CA MET A 1092 24.07 -11.89 6.68
C MET A 1092 25.15 -11.50 5.68
N ALA A 1093 25.23 -12.19 4.54
CA ALA A 1093 26.16 -11.86 3.46
C ALA A 1093 25.90 -10.43 2.91
N ALA A 1094 24.63 -10.05 2.74
CA ALA A 1094 24.24 -8.69 2.35
C ALA A 1094 24.75 -7.63 3.34
N CYS A 1095 24.49 -7.82 4.63
CA CYS A 1095 24.88 -6.89 5.70
C CYS A 1095 26.39 -6.75 5.87
N ASN A 1096 27.19 -7.74 5.46
CA ASN A 1096 28.64 -7.74 5.59
C ASN A 1096 29.36 -7.24 4.31
N LEU A 1097 28.82 -7.54 3.12
CA LEU A 1097 29.53 -7.35 1.85
C LEU A 1097 28.98 -6.24 0.93
N VAL A 1098 27.70 -5.85 1.07
CA VAL A 1098 27.00 -5.03 0.07
C VAL A 1098 26.25 -3.83 0.67
N LEU A 1099 25.63 -3.99 1.84
CA LEU A 1099 24.77 -2.95 2.43
C LEU A 1099 25.56 -1.89 3.21
N GLU A 1100 25.23 -0.63 2.96
CA GLU A 1100 25.69 0.53 3.75
C GLU A 1100 25.25 0.43 5.22
N SER A 1101 25.94 1.13 6.12
CA SER A 1101 25.76 1.05 7.59
C SER A 1101 24.30 1.13 8.07
N ASN A 1102 23.51 2.02 7.48
CA ASN A 1102 22.08 2.22 7.80
C ASN A 1102 21.21 1.06 7.29
N LYS A 1103 21.35 0.66 6.03
CA LYS A 1103 20.61 -0.48 5.45
C LYS A 1103 21.02 -1.82 6.08
N ALA A 1104 22.28 -1.95 6.48
CA ALA A 1104 22.76 -3.09 7.27
C ALA A 1104 22.15 -3.13 8.69
N ALA A 1105 21.68 -2.01 9.25
CA ALA A 1105 20.94 -2.02 10.50
C ALA A 1105 19.54 -2.61 10.31
N GLU A 1106 18.81 -2.18 9.28
CA GLU A 1106 17.52 -2.74 8.88
C GLU A 1106 17.62 -4.24 8.53
N GLY A 1107 18.67 -4.63 7.78
CA GLY A 1107 18.97 -6.02 7.47
C GLY A 1107 19.25 -6.88 8.71
N ARG A 1108 19.85 -6.30 9.77
CA ARG A 1108 20.01 -6.98 11.07
C ARG A 1108 18.68 -7.17 11.81
N GLU A 1109 17.69 -6.32 11.62
CA GLU A 1109 16.34 -6.56 12.16
C GLU A 1109 15.63 -7.70 11.40
N ARG A 1110 15.76 -7.77 10.06
CA ARG A 1110 15.28 -8.92 9.27
C ARG A 1110 15.92 -10.24 9.69
N ILE A 1111 17.23 -10.25 9.99
CA ILE A 1111 17.92 -11.42 10.56
C ILE A 1111 17.33 -11.81 11.93
N ARG A 1112 16.99 -10.86 12.80
CA ARG A 1112 16.34 -11.15 14.09
C ARG A 1112 14.93 -11.73 13.91
N LEU A 1113 14.16 -11.22 12.94
CA LEU A 1113 12.85 -11.77 12.60
C LEU A 1113 12.97 -13.25 12.16
N GLY A 1114 13.88 -13.57 11.23
CA GLY A 1114 14.12 -14.94 10.79
C GLY A 1114 14.60 -15.87 11.92
N ILE A 1115 15.53 -15.41 12.78
CA ILE A 1115 15.97 -16.18 13.96
C ILE A 1115 14.84 -16.34 14.99
N GLY A 1116 13.92 -15.38 15.07
CA GLY A 1116 12.67 -15.47 15.84
C GLY A 1116 11.74 -16.55 15.28
N ALA A 1117 11.49 -16.55 13.97
CA ALA A 1117 10.68 -17.58 13.31
C ALA A 1117 11.24 -18.99 13.51
N LEU A 1118 12.54 -19.16 13.29
CA LEU A 1118 13.23 -20.42 13.59
C LEU A 1118 13.18 -20.79 15.08
N LYS A 1119 13.03 -19.82 15.99
CA LYS A 1119 12.94 -20.09 17.44
C LYS A 1119 11.62 -20.79 17.78
N GLU A 1120 10.51 -20.36 17.21
CA GLU A 1120 9.20 -20.94 17.49
C GLU A 1120 9.14 -22.41 17.07
N PHE A 1121 9.77 -22.78 15.95
CA PHE A 1121 9.90 -24.17 15.53
C PHE A 1121 10.77 -25.05 16.46
N THR A 1122 11.60 -24.50 17.37
CA THR A 1122 12.55 -25.31 18.18
C THR A 1122 11.90 -26.20 19.24
N GLU A 1123 10.65 -25.92 19.60
CA GLU A 1123 9.89 -26.66 20.60
C GLU A 1123 9.26 -27.93 20.00
N VAL A 1124 8.82 -27.86 18.73
CA VAL A 1124 8.13 -28.94 18.01
C VAL A 1124 9.08 -29.74 17.10
N TRP A 1125 9.95 -29.07 16.34
CA TRP A 1125 10.70 -29.68 15.25
C TRP A 1125 12.22 -29.69 15.51
N PRO A 1126 12.87 -30.86 15.64
CA PRO A 1126 14.32 -30.98 15.84
C PRO A 1126 15.17 -30.25 14.79
N LEU A 1127 14.74 -30.24 13.51
CA LEU A 1127 15.43 -29.47 12.47
C LEU A 1127 15.43 -27.97 12.78
N GLY A 1128 14.31 -27.42 13.25
CA GLY A 1128 14.21 -26.02 13.67
C GLY A 1128 15.20 -25.68 14.78
N ARG A 1129 15.36 -26.57 15.78
CA ARG A 1129 16.34 -26.43 16.87
C ARG A 1129 17.78 -26.39 16.36
N ARG A 1130 18.17 -27.38 15.56
CA ARG A 1130 19.49 -27.45 14.93
C ARG A 1130 19.79 -26.19 14.10
N THR A 1131 18.92 -25.87 13.15
CA THR A 1131 19.08 -24.74 12.23
C THR A 1131 19.13 -23.40 12.97
N ASN A 1132 18.37 -23.24 14.06
CA ASN A 1132 18.44 -22.04 14.90
C ASN A 1132 19.82 -21.87 15.58
N LEU A 1133 20.47 -22.97 15.99
CA LEU A 1133 21.83 -22.96 16.54
C LEU A 1133 22.87 -22.67 15.45
N GLU A 1134 22.77 -23.32 14.28
CA GLU A 1134 23.65 -23.07 13.12
C GLU A 1134 23.63 -21.58 12.71
N MET A 1135 22.43 -20.99 12.54
CA MET A 1135 22.30 -19.57 12.18
C MET A 1135 22.90 -18.63 13.23
N LYS A 1136 22.79 -18.97 14.53
CA LYS A 1136 23.42 -18.20 15.62
C LYS A 1136 24.93 -18.34 15.64
N ALA A 1137 25.49 -19.47 15.24
CA ALA A 1137 26.94 -19.66 15.12
C ALA A 1137 27.49 -18.86 13.93
N ILE A 1138 26.96 -19.11 12.73
CA ILE A 1138 27.34 -18.43 11.48
C ILE A 1138 27.23 -16.89 11.64
N GLY A 1139 26.15 -16.41 12.25
CA GLY A 1139 25.91 -14.98 12.47
C GLY A 1139 26.91 -14.30 13.41
N ARG A 1140 27.51 -15.02 14.37
CA ARG A 1140 28.55 -14.44 15.26
C ARG A 1140 29.84 -14.17 14.48
N GLU A 1141 30.22 -15.11 13.62
CA GLU A 1141 31.44 -15.05 12.83
C GLU A 1141 31.32 -14.06 11.68
N LEU A 1142 30.26 -14.17 10.86
CA LEU A 1142 30.07 -13.30 9.69
C LEU A 1142 29.83 -11.82 10.03
N LEU A 1143 29.24 -11.52 11.19
CA LEU A 1143 28.96 -10.14 11.61
C LEU A 1143 29.99 -9.61 12.63
N ASN A 1144 31.12 -10.30 12.83
CA ASN A 1144 32.19 -9.95 13.78
C ASN A 1144 31.68 -9.63 15.21
N ILE A 1145 30.65 -10.37 15.66
CA ILE A 1145 30.05 -10.18 16.99
C ILE A 1145 30.96 -10.85 18.03
N THR A 1146 32.02 -10.14 18.41
CA THR A 1146 32.97 -10.60 19.43
C THR A 1146 32.28 -10.80 20.78
N ASN A 1147 32.29 -12.04 21.26
CA ASN A 1147 31.83 -12.36 22.61
C ASN A 1147 32.64 -11.56 23.64
N ALA A 1148 31.96 -10.91 24.59
CA ALA A 1148 32.59 -10.12 25.66
C ALA A 1148 33.46 -10.94 26.63
N ASN A 1149 33.47 -12.27 26.49
CA ASN A 1149 34.39 -13.21 27.13
C ASN A 1149 35.20 -13.88 26.02
N GLY A 1150 36.51 -13.62 25.95
CA GLY A 1150 37.40 -14.12 24.90
C GLY A 1150 37.72 -15.60 25.02
N ILE A 1151 36.77 -16.46 24.66
CA ILE A 1151 36.96 -17.88 24.40
C ILE A 1151 36.33 -18.15 23.02
N GLY A 1152 37.17 -18.43 22.03
CA GLY A 1152 36.71 -18.97 20.75
C GLY A 1152 36.23 -20.40 20.97
N THR A 1153 34.92 -20.61 20.92
CA THR A 1153 34.32 -21.93 20.84
C THR A 1153 34.13 -22.23 19.36
N THR A 1154 35.00 -23.07 18.80
CA THR A 1154 34.85 -23.58 17.43
C THR A 1154 33.60 -24.43 17.32
N THR A 1155 33.00 -24.44 16.12
CA THR A 1155 31.67 -24.99 15.83
C THR A 1155 31.50 -26.46 16.22
N GLU A 1156 32.60 -27.23 16.27
CA GLU A 1156 32.65 -28.61 16.76
C GLU A 1156 32.16 -28.74 18.21
N THR A 1157 32.59 -27.85 19.12
CA THR A 1157 32.30 -27.94 20.56
C THR A 1157 30.84 -27.70 20.96
N LEU A 1158 29.98 -27.30 20.02
CA LEU A 1158 28.52 -27.17 20.24
C LEU A 1158 27.72 -28.33 19.65
N LEU A 1159 28.34 -29.17 18.81
CA LEU A 1159 27.72 -30.37 18.24
C LEU A 1159 27.97 -31.60 19.11
N ASP A 1160 29.14 -31.70 19.77
CA ASP A 1160 29.45 -32.80 20.70
C ASP A 1160 28.43 -32.95 21.84
N HIS A 1161 27.83 -31.85 22.33
CA HIS A 1161 26.82 -31.90 23.39
C HIS A 1161 25.47 -32.50 22.95
N GLU A 1162 25.21 -32.67 21.65
CA GLU A 1162 24.00 -33.38 21.17
C GLU A 1162 24.20 -34.90 21.18
N ASP A 1163 25.42 -35.38 20.89
CA ASP A 1163 25.80 -36.79 21.05
C ASP A 1163 26.04 -37.19 22.51
N GLU A 1164 26.54 -36.27 23.35
CA GLU A 1164 26.65 -36.49 24.81
C GLU A 1164 25.27 -36.72 25.44
N PHE A 1165 24.24 -36.00 24.99
CA PHE A 1165 22.85 -36.21 25.45
C PHE A 1165 22.25 -37.54 24.97
N ARG A 1166 22.54 -37.98 23.73
CA ARG A 1166 22.18 -39.33 23.27
C ARG A 1166 22.86 -40.42 24.10
N THR A 1167 24.11 -40.21 24.49
CA THR A 1167 24.88 -41.18 25.29
C THR A 1167 24.39 -41.28 26.74
N VAL A 1168 24.03 -40.14 27.37
CA VAL A 1168 23.44 -40.12 28.73
C VAL A 1168 22.05 -40.76 28.76
N THR A 1169 21.27 -40.63 27.69
CA THR A 1169 19.95 -41.29 27.60
C THR A 1169 20.07 -42.80 27.34
N ALA A 1170 21.18 -43.27 26.75
CA ALA A 1170 21.49 -44.69 26.55
C ALA A 1170 22.20 -45.36 27.75
N THR A 1171 22.51 -44.61 28.82
CA THR A 1171 23.09 -45.15 30.08
C THR A 1171 22.14 -45.04 31.28
N LEU A 1172 20.87 -44.68 31.03
CA LEU A 1172 19.76 -44.74 31.99
C LEU A 1172 18.56 -45.54 31.42
N THR A 1173 18.87 -46.60 30.66
CA THR A 1173 17.95 -47.69 30.29
C THR A 1173 18.31 -48.95 31.06
#